data_AF-A0A9N8EDL9-F1
#
_entry.id   AF-A0A9N8EDL9-F1
#
_cell.length_a   1.000
_cell.length_b   1.000
_cell.length_c   1.000
_cell.angle_alpha   90.00
_cell.angle_beta   90.00
_cell.angle_gamma   90.00
#
_symmetry.space_group_name_H-M   'P 1'
#
loop_
_entity.id
_entity.type
_entity.pdbx_description
1 polymer ?
#
loop_
_entity_poly.entity_id
_entity_poly.type
_entity_poly.pdbx_seq_one_letter_code
_entity_poly.pdbx_strand_id
1 'polypeptide(L)'
;MPTGMRPNKPGKAAPVTPIRRVTKIDAGVASFGKLAETGKTMSEASKVLTDAHDVLTDRTSSRVQKRKATEELTAVSQYLKQSSSDIDQNLKKLAPFPGFDNRALAIIAKVNKENSPTDLQIPSTPIEKVKAMVHDYSSQTAKKKSAPSATAAINSTATQANAIIPPPINGSMYDRREIIVLITSFKKNSKARGKLIREILEQKLVPLGRSGLFRVIKQFEDHVEDGGTIDTFSNDPWYVKKGNQPFISAQSVQEIVGEIAAHPRRSFSQKQITNMMKEKKREELGRQGLVVLRESAIEPRNNTMRRYSRAIGGMNQSSCVKKVVYKTETRVTAEGSKRSTGAFAATCVFSQFLVTETLCPSVAKYLRNEATESERFAYDVVSNCLDGAPLKPVRASLLISMDDTGEYAVEGLNKDAASEVFITSVGTHDANTGVKSVFTTSPAPAVANGIRVKMTNLMTAAGTTGPVWMSVTGLNERELPKSENPAGILVLSIAGLCVGGGGVTVGRENSGFVVFVRNDGDKETDKVRYRHFIDDCLLPWIDEIRVEEGWKRGTPIPDDLTAVAWCDGDIAQLATIADESTLSKYRDRKVHPYKQSAARSAAEQAADLSPKFKLEKAVGKATTSKNIPAAAHRFKSRICNTFEQARLENGLRLPDRKVKALIDYISKHPGVLAKVVTTHIIAAGFSENGMVSKPFGADGLAYPDFDGLLGTCSKTMKSDDIDFMKSHFPRLVTEVIDHGHVGETVFDELDFPMDLDSLGQEIPKHQGISQEFRQRAKCLDHDHQVQLRAAKILQANAKQDNLYQKECKRYTDLVDTNEACEKKLNEALQLAKLNMPHATLALFDGPTKAELQAFVHVRSFPTVNKTKDWPSELAAGWPPKKGKSTDPIVPESDKCLVLLAYECRTKPIIIEKPKEKSIIVSKPMSARHLGAIIVTSTQSRFIANSYILASTLMETEAWMNMASELFGLNMNNITINQALLAKADFLQSRLVPRLEWLVDGSQRVKDHNKNNWCWNFQAKRLGHVSALFAVADIIVQDLGCLDMTDNLLADPSKFRLVTIHMRVDGAYFYWDKNRRQWVRAGMVASSSVSPGRYMYQRDVEHKNGAKLTTTEARKSEFYSSYPLLGDADPLSFGGGRQGFFENLEQYVGLGVTLPAAGPSFGAKLDEQTAQLVRLFDVTQAESEKIKTMNSKLTHVENKRRAIHYMLECACGLLLAPSCNISSNPGWEQALKQYN
;
A
#
# COMPACT_ATOMS: atom_id res chain seq x y z
N MET A 1 -53.83 -51.64 -30.11
CA MET A 1 -54.50 -52.63 -29.23
C MET A 1 -53.43 -53.32 -28.39
N PRO A 2 -53.68 -53.77 -27.14
CA PRO A 2 -54.89 -53.66 -26.31
C PRO A 2 -54.63 -52.84 -25.00
N THR A 3 -55.43 -51.82 -24.65
CA THR A 3 -56.76 -51.75 -23.96
C THR A 3 -56.72 -51.81 -22.43
N GLY A 4 -57.34 -50.81 -21.78
CA GLY A 4 -57.69 -50.86 -20.36
C GLY A 4 -58.26 -49.57 -19.75
N MET A 5 -59.19 -48.87 -20.42
CA MET A 5 -59.98 -47.77 -19.82
C MET A 5 -61.07 -48.32 -18.88
N ARG A 6 -61.23 -47.70 -17.69
CA ARG A 6 -62.55 -47.42 -17.09
C ARG A 6 -62.57 -46.00 -16.49
N PRO A 7 -63.69 -45.26 -16.64
CA PRO A 7 -63.77 -43.83 -16.32
C PRO A 7 -64.27 -43.58 -14.89
N ASN A 8 -63.77 -42.55 -14.21
CA ASN A 8 -64.33 -42.08 -12.94
C ASN A 8 -64.50 -40.55 -12.90
N LYS A 9 -65.78 -40.17 -12.82
CA LYS A 9 -66.45 -39.00 -12.22
C LYS A 9 -65.65 -37.73 -11.87
N PRO A 10 -66.20 -36.52 -12.15
CA PRO A 10 -65.58 -35.25 -11.82
C PRO A 10 -65.64 -34.98 -10.31
N GLY A 11 -64.49 -35.10 -9.64
CA GLY A 11 -64.29 -34.72 -8.25
C GLY A 11 -64.15 -33.20 -8.10
N LYS A 12 -64.89 -32.65 -7.14
CA LYS A 12 -64.96 -31.25 -6.70
C LYS A 12 -63.60 -30.53 -6.71
N ALA A 13 -63.56 -29.36 -7.35
CA ALA A 13 -62.47 -28.41 -7.24
C ALA A 13 -62.26 -28.01 -5.78
N ALA A 14 -61.03 -28.22 -5.29
CA ALA A 14 -60.56 -27.64 -4.04
C ALA A 14 -60.57 -26.10 -4.13
N PRO A 15 -60.90 -25.39 -3.03
CA PRO A 15 -60.95 -23.94 -3.05
C PRO A 15 -59.55 -23.35 -3.31
N VAL A 16 -59.47 -22.55 -4.37
CA VAL A 16 -58.31 -21.72 -4.70
C VAL A 16 -58.01 -20.83 -3.49
N THR A 17 -56.91 -21.09 -2.80
CA THR A 17 -56.42 -20.20 -1.76
C THR A 17 -55.83 -18.95 -2.43
N PRO A 18 -56.31 -17.72 -2.15
CA PRO A 18 -55.77 -16.53 -2.78
C PRO A 18 -54.29 -16.33 -2.43
N ILE A 19 -53.53 -16.01 -3.46
CA ILE A 19 -52.10 -15.76 -3.47
C ILE A 19 -51.71 -14.73 -2.39
N ARG A 20 -50.94 -15.17 -1.38
CA ARG A 20 -50.34 -14.37 -0.29
C ARG A 20 -49.40 -13.21 -0.74
N ARG A 21 -49.23 -12.99 -2.06
CA ARG A 21 -48.39 -11.90 -2.63
C ARG A 21 -49.13 -10.57 -2.80
N VAL A 22 -50.46 -10.55 -2.97
CA VAL A 22 -51.19 -9.30 -3.26
C VAL A 22 -51.27 -8.41 -2.01
N THR A 23 -51.58 -9.00 -0.85
CA THR A 23 -51.74 -8.27 0.43
C THR A 23 -50.46 -7.64 0.98
N LYS A 24 -49.27 -8.12 0.59
CA LYS A 24 -47.98 -7.52 0.98
C LYS A 24 -47.60 -6.30 0.14
N ILE A 25 -48.05 -6.25 -1.12
CA ILE A 25 -47.80 -5.11 -2.02
C ILE A 25 -48.63 -3.91 -1.56
N ASP A 26 -49.89 -4.13 -1.18
CA ASP A 26 -50.79 -3.09 -0.67
C ASP A 26 -50.30 -2.47 0.65
N ALA A 27 -49.70 -3.30 1.53
CA ALA A 27 -49.07 -2.82 2.77
C ALA A 27 -47.79 -1.98 2.51
N GLY A 28 -47.03 -2.31 1.47
CA GLY A 28 -45.87 -1.53 1.03
C GLY A 28 -46.27 -0.17 0.44
N VAL A 29 -47.32 -0.14 -0.37
CA VAL A 29 -47.89 1.09 -0.95
C VAL A 29 -48.44 2.01 0.15
N ALA A 30 -49.16 1.47 1.14
CA ALA A 30 -49.66 2.25 2.27
C ALA A 30 -48.53 2.81 3.16
N SER A 31 -47.43 2.07 3.30
CA SER A 31 -46.24 2.52 4.06
C SER A 31 -45.47 3.61 3.31
N PHE A 32 -45.43 3.56 1.98
CA PHE A 32 -44.83 4.61 1.15
C PHE A 32 -45.67 5.89 1.13
N GLY A 33 -47.00 5.79 1.06
CA GLY A 33 -47.90 6.95 1.16
C GLY A 33 -47.73 7.70 2.48
N LYS A 34 -47.59 6.97 3.60
CA LYS A 34 -47.30 7.58 4.91
C LYS A 34 -45.93 8.27 4.96
N LEU A 35 -44.90 7.69 4.35
CA LEU A 35 -43.58 8.33 4.28
C LEU A 35 -43.59 9.64 3.47
N ALA A 36 -44.34 9.69 2.37
CA ALA A 36 -44.51 10.91 1.58
C ALA A 36 -45.25 12.00 2.37
N GLU A 37 -46.28 11.63 3.13
CA GLU A 37 -47.03 12.53 4.01
C GLU A 37 -46.14 13.07 5.15
N THR A 38 -45.34 12.20 5.80
CA THR A 38 -44.34 12.60 6.80
C THR A 38 -43.28 13.53 6.23
N GLY A 39 -42.80 13.27 5.01
CA GLY A 39 -41.83 14.14 4.33
C GLY A 39 -42.36 15.55 4.08
N LYS A 40 -43.63 15.67 3.65
CA LYS A 40 -44.30 16.96 3.43
C LYS A 40 -44.43 17.75 4.74
N THR A 41 -44.84 17.11 5.83
CA THR A 41 -44.96 17.77 7.13
C THR A 41 -43.60 18.12 7.75
N MET A 42 -42.53 17.37 7.48
CA MET A 42 -41.17 17.75 7.90
C MET A 42 -40.68 19.02 7.19
N SER A 43 -41.04 19.21 5.91
CA SER A 43 -40.73 20.45 5.19
C SER A 43 -41.45 21.66 5.81
N GLU A 44 -42.69 21.49 6.26
CA GLU A 44 -43.45 22.55 6.94
C GLU A 44 -42.92 22.82 8.36
N ALA A 45 -42.51 21.77 9.09
CA ALA A 45 -41.84 21.91 10.38
C ALA A 45 -40.51 22.67 10.28
N SER A 46 -39.77 22.50 9.17
CA SER A 46 -38.55 23.26 8.92
C SER A 46 -38.82 24.76 8.80
N LYS A 47 -39.97 25.17 8.24
CA LYS A 47 -40.35 26.58 8.12
C LYS A 47 -40.66 27.19 9.49
N VAL A 48 -41.40 26.47 10.34
CA VAL A 48 -41.71 26.89 11.71
C VAL A 48 -40.43 27.01 12.56
N LEU A 49 -39.43 26.15 12.34
CA LEU A 49 -38.13 26.26 13.03
C LEU A 49 -37.36 27.51 12.62
N THR A 50 -37.39 27.87 11.34
CA THR A 50 -36.75 29.10 10.83
C THR A 50 -37.44 30.34 11.42
N ASP A 51 -38.77 30.39 11.37
CA ASP A 51 -39.54 31.52 11.89
C ASP A 51 -39.32 31.70 13.41
N ALA A 52 -39.29 30.59 14.18
CA ALA A 52 -39.00 30.63 15.62
C ALA A 52 -37.55 31.03 15.93
N HIS A 53 -36.58 30.62 15.11
CA HIS A 53 -35.19 31.04 15.23
C HIS A 53 -35.04 32.55 15.01
N ASP A 54 -35.72 33.10 14.01
CA ASP A 54 -35.66 34.52 13.68
C ASP A 54 -36.26 35.38 14.81
N VAL A 55 -37.39 34.96 15.40
CA VAL A 55 -38.00 35.63 16.57
C VAL A 55 -37.12 35.54 17.83
N LEU A 56 -36.39 34.44 18.02
CA LEU A 56 -35.50 34.28 19.18
C LEU A 56 -34.20 35.10 19.06
N THR A 57 -33.68 35.22 17.84
CA THR A 57 -32.43 35.93 17.54
C THR A 57 -32.60 37.44 17.36
N ASP A 58 -33.81 37.90 17.01
CA ASP A 58 -34.15 39.31 16.98
C ASP A 58 -34.15 39.93 18.39
N ARG A 59 -33.41 41.03 18.55
CA ARG A 59 -33.26 41.75 19.83
C ARG A 59 -34.47 42.63 20.16
N THR A 60 -35.31 42.93 19.18
CA THR A 60 -36.49 43.80 19.33
C THR A 60 -37.77 43.03 19.70
N SER A 61 -37.78 41.72 19.50
CA SER A 61 -38.89 40.82 19.84
C SER A 61 -39.20 40.78 21.35
N SER A 62 -40.49 40.91 21.70
CA SER A 62 -40.97 40.95 23.08
C SER A 62 -40.80 39.63 23.84
N ARG A 63 -40.77 39.68 25.18
CA ARG A 63 -40.70 38.47 26.03
C ARG A 63 -41.84 37.49 25.77
N VAL A 64 -43.03 37.98 25.40
CA VAL A 64 -44.21 37.16 25.10
C VAL A 64 -44.01 36.43 23.76
N GLN A 65 -43.50 37.11 22.73
CA GLN A 65 -43.19 36.50 21.44
C GLN A 65 -42.09 35.44 21.54
N LYS A 66 -41.03 35.71 22.31
CA LYS A 66 -39.95 34.74 22.53
C LYS A 66 -40.41 33.52 23.31
N ARG A 67 -41.31 33.70 24.29
CA ARG A 67 -41.93 32.58 25.01
C ARG A 67 -42.78 31.72 24.09
N LYS A 68 -43.61 32.34 23.24
CA LYS A 68 -44.43 31.65 22.25
C LYS A 68 -43.58 30.86 21.24
N ALA A 69 -42.50 31.46 20.71
CA ALA A 69 -41.56 30.78 19.82
C ALA A 69 -40.86 29.58 20.51
N THR A 70 -40.59 29.67 21.81
CA THR A 70 -40.01 28.57 22.60
C THR A 70 -41.00 27.42 22.80
N GLU A 71 -42.28 27.74 23.01
CA GLU A 71 -43.37 26.75 23.12
C GLU A 71 -43.60 26.04 21.78
N GLU A 72 -43.57 26.76 20.66
CA GLU A 72 -43.64 26.23 19.30
C GLU A 72 -42.43 25.31 18.97
N LEU A 73 -41.21 25.71 19.34
CA LEU A 73 -40.00 24.88 19.21
C LEU A 73 -40.09 23.57 20.00
N THR A 74 -40.69 23.61 21.20
CA THR A 74 -40.86 22.42 22.04
C THR A 74 -41.84 21.44 21.39
N ALA A 75 -42.93 21.95 20.79
CA ALA A 75 -43.91 21.15 20.06
C ALA A 75 -43.31 20.53 18.79
N VAL A 76 -42.55 21.31 18.00
CA VAL A 76 -41.87 20.80 16.79
C VAL A 76 -40.81 19.75 17.13
N SER A 77 -40.09 19.91 18.23
CA SER A 77 -39.11 18.90 18.69
C SER A 77 -39.77 17.56 19.02
N GLN A 78 -40.96 17.57 19.63
CA GLN A 78 -41.73 16.34 19.89
C GLN A 78 -42.26 15.72 18.60
N TYR A 79 -42.74 16.53 17.66
CA TYR A 79 -43.18 16.07 16.34
C TYR A 79 -42.05 15.40 15.55
N LEU A 80 -40.85 15.99 15.55
CA LEU A 80 -39.69 15.42 14.85
C LEU A 80 -39.23 14.09 15.46
N LYS A 81 -39.36 13.93 16.79
CA LYS A 81 -39.10 12.65 17.47
C LYS A 81 -40.11 11.58 17.04
N GLN A 82 -41.39 11.92 16.97
CA GLN A 82 -42.43 10.99 16.51
C GLN A 82 -42.24 10.63 15.03
N SER A 83 -42.00 11.63 14.18
CA SER A 83 -41.74 11.45 12.74
C SER A 83 -40.53 10.55 12.49
N SER A 84 -39.46 10.72 13.27
CA SER A 84 -38.28 9.84 13.21
C SER A 84 -38.62 8.39 13.57
N SER A 85 -39.50 8.17 14.55
CA SER A 85 -39.97 6.83 14.92
C SER A 85 -40.85 6.22 13.83
N ASP A 86 -41.74 7.01 13.23
CA ASP A 86 -42.64 6.58 12.17
C ASP A 86 -41.89 6.25 10.87
N ILE A 87 -40.86 7.03 10.54
CA ILE A 87 -39.95 6.72 9.42
C ILE A 87 -39.25 5.38 9.64
N ASP A 88 -38.69 5.16 10.84
CA ASP A 88 -37.98 3.92 11.17
C ASP A 88 -38.91 2.70 11.14
N GLN A 89 -40.14 2.82 11.64
CA GLN A 89 -41.13 1.74 11.60
C GLN A 89 -41.60 1.41 10.18
N ASN A 90 -41.78 2.42 9.31
CA ASN A 90 -42.24 2.19 7.94
C ASN A 90 -41.10 1.73 7.02
N LEU A 91 -39.85 2.16 7.23
CA LEU A 91 -38.67 1.65 6.53
C LEU A 91 -38.41 0.17 6.82
N LYS A 92 -38.65 -0.28 8.06
CA LYS A 92 -38.55 -1.71 8.43
C LYS A 92 -39.54 -2.59 7.68
N LYS A 93 -40.68 -2.04 7.23
CA LYS A 93 -41.69 -2.74 6.43
C LYS A 93 -41.35 -2.77 4.93
N LEU A 94 -40.33 -2.02 4.49
CA LEU A 94 -39.95 -1.82 3.08
C LEU A 94 -38.70 -2.61 2.64
N ALA A 95 -38.02 -3.37 3.50
CA ALA A 95 -36.81 -4.12 3.14
C ALA A 95 -37.02 -5.66 3.07
N PRO A 96 -36.44 -6.41 2.09
CA PRO A 96 -36.09 -6.06 0.72
C PRO A 96 -36.92 -6.87 -0.31
N PHE A 97 -37.61 -6.21 -1.23
CA PHE A 97 -38.19 -6.84 -2.43
C PHE A 97 -37.51 -6.29 -3.69
N PRO A 98 -36.83 -7.11 -4.51
CA PRO A 98 -36.28 -6.68 -5.78
C PRO A 98 -37.40 -6.51 -6.82
N GLY A 99 -37.45 -5.36 -7.50
CA GLY A 99 -38.31 -5.12 -8.68
C GLY A 99 -39.44 -4.07 -8.55
N PHE A 100 -39.38 -3.13 -7.61
CA PHE A 100 -40.51 -2.24 -7.29
C PHE A 100 -40.59 -0.93 -8.09
N ASP A 101 -39.56 -0.54 -8.84
CA ASP A 101 -39.46 0.84 -9.38
C ASP A 101 -40.43 1.17 -10.52
N ASN A 102 -40.71 0.26 -11.45
CA ASN A 102 -41.49 0.62 -12.65
C ASN A 102 -43.01 0.73 -12.39
N ARG A 103 -43.54 0.04 -11.38
CA ARG A 103 -44.97 0.16 -10.99
C ARG A 103 -45.23 1.30 -10.01
N ALA A 104 -44.26 1.64 -9.15
CA ALA A 104 -44.38 2.76 -8.22
C ALA A 104 -44.40 4.10 -8.98
N LEU A 105 -43.56 4.27 -10.00
CA LEU A 105 -43.57 5.46 -10.85
C LEU A 105 -44.87 5.59 -11.67
N ALA A 106 -45.45 4.47 -12.13
CA ALA A 106 -46.74 4.47 -12.82
C ALA A 106 -47.91 4.86 -11.89
N ILE A 107 -47.85 4.51 -10.61
CA ILE A 107 -48.88 4.87 -9.62
C ILE A 107 -48.69 6.30 -9.13
N ILE A 108 -47.46 6.78 -8.96
CA ILE A 108 -47.17 8.21 -8.66
C ILE A 108 -47.67 9.09 -9.80
N ALA A 109 -47.46 8.68 -11.05
CA ALA A 109 -48.03 9.35 -12.22
C ALA A 109 -49.57 9.32 -12.23
N LYS A 110 -50.19 8.23 -11.76
CA LYS A 110 -51.66 8.11 -11.67
C LYS A 110 -52.27 8.97 -10.56
N VAL A 111 -51.66 8.98 -9.38
CA VAL A 111 -52.08 9.79 -8.22
C VAL A 111 -51.89 11.30 -8.48
N ASN A 112 -50.85 11.66 -9.21
CA ASN A 112 -50.64 13.05 -9.63
C ASN A 112 -51.59 13.48 -10.77
N LYS A 113 -52.11 12.52 -11.56
CA LYS A 113 -53.07 12.78 -12.65
C LYS A 113 -54.53 12.79 -12.19
N GLU A 114 -54.86 12.09 -11.11
CA GLU A 114 -56.21 12.07 -10.51
C GLU A 114 -56.51 13.28 -9.60
N ASN A 115 -55.55 14.19 -9.36
CA ASN A 115 -55.70 15.37 -8.50
C ASN A 115 -55.58 16.71 -9.27
N SER A 116 -56.32 16.86 -10.37
CA SER A 116 -56.65 18.17 -10.96
C SER A 116 -58.05 18.60 -10.52
N PRO A 117 -58.34 19.91 -10.36
CA PRO A 117 -59.27 20.39 -9.35
C PRO A 117 -60.72 20.37 -9.86
N THR A 118 -61.57 19.53 -9.27
CA THR A 118 -63.01 19.81 -9.26
C THR A 118 -63.68 19.13 -8.08
N ASP A 119 -64.34 19.96 -7.27
CA ASP A 119 -65.38 19.69 -6.28
C ASP A 119 -65.31 18.38 -5.48
N LEU A 120 -64.78 18.48 -4.25
CA LEU A 120 -65.29 17.75 -3.08
C LEU A 120 -64.83 18.47 -1.80
N GLN A 121 -65.78 18.63 -0.89
CA GLN A 121 -65.76 19.46 0.32
C GLN A 121 -64.45 19.44 1.12
N ILE A 122 -63.93 20.63 1.43
CA ILE A 122 -62.75 20.87 2.27
C ILE A 122 -62.98 20.30 3.68
N PRO A 123 -62.26 19.24 4.12
CA PRO A 123 -62.22 18.86 5.51
C PRO A 123 -61.07 19.60 6.19
N SER A 124 -61.40 20.42 7.20
CA SER A 124 -60.56 21.05 8.24
C SER A 124 -59.04 20.86 8.13
N THR A 125 -58.31 21.98 8.02
CA THR A 125 -56.84 22.03 7.90
C THR A 125 -56.11 21.21 8.99
N PRO A 126 -54.97 20.56 8.68
CA PRO A 126 -54.20 19.74 9.62
C PRO A 126 -53.74 20.44 10.91
N ILE A 127 -53.68 21.78 10.93
CA ILE A 127 -53.42 22.59 12.14
C ILE A 127 -54.57 22.45 13.17
N GLU A 128 -55.81 22.27 12.73
CA GLU A 128 -56.95 22.02 13.62
C GLU A 128 -56.94 20.59 14.18
N LYS A 129 -56.44 19.60 13.42
CA LYS A 129 -56.22 18.24 13.93
C LYS A 129 -55.15 18.18 15.03
N VAL A 130 -54.10 18.99 14.90
CA VAL A 130 -53.06 19.13 15.94
C VAL A 130 -53.61 19.84 17.18
N LYS A 131 -54.43 20.90 17.02
CA LYS A 131 -55.12 21.56 18.15
C LYS A 131 -56.15 20.65 18.84
N ALA A 132 -56.86 19.80 18.08
CA ALA A 132 -57.82 18.84 18.62
C ALA A 132 -57.14 17.69 19.41
N MET A 133 -56.01 17.16 18.93
CA MET A 133 -55.24 16.14 19.68
C MET A 133 -54.61 16.69 20.97
N VAL A 134 -54.28 17.99 21.01
CA VAL A 134 -53.82 18.67 22.23
C VAL A 134 -54.95 18.82 23.26
N HIS A 135 -56.20 19.00 22.82
CA HIS A 135 -57.36 19.08 23.70
C HIS A 135 -57.77 17.68 24.26
N ASP A 136 -57.67 16.62 23.45
CA ASP A 136 -58.00 15.25 23.87
C ASP A 136 -56.97 14.61 24.82
N TYR A 137 -55.72 15.05 24.78
CA TYR A 137 -54.69 14.54 25.70
C TYR A 137 -54.75 15.21 27.09
N SER A 138 -55.21 16.47 27.14
CA SER A 138 -55.46 17.20 28.39
C SER A 138 -56.61 16.58 29.20
N SER A 139 -57.63 16.02 28.52
CA SER A 139 -58.77 15.34 29.15
C SER A 139 -58.46 13.90 29.58
N GLN A 140 -57.49 13.22 28.96
CA GLN A 140 -57.06 11.86 29.37
C GLN A 140 -56.10 11.86 30.57
N THR A 141 -55.29 12.90 30.76
CA THR A 141 -54.40 13.02 31.92
C THR A 141 -55.10 13.46 33.21
N ALA A 142 -56.36 13.94 33.11
CA ALA A 142 -57.20 14.23 34.27
C ALA A 142 -57.86 12.99 34.92
N LYS A 143 -57.77 11.79 34.34
CA LYS A 143 -58.45 10.57 34.84
C LYS A 143 -57.55 9.53 35.55
N LYS A 144 -56.32 9.88 35.91
CA LYS A 144 -55.48 9.05 36.81
C LYS A 144 -55.07 9.81 38.06
N LYS A 145 -56.06 10.06 38.93
CA LYS A 145 -55.85 10.26 40.38
C LYS A 145 -57.06 9.75 41.16
N SER A 146 -56.84 8.73 41.97
CA SER A 146 -57.48 8.46 43.27
C SER A 146 -56.85 7.20 43.85
N ALA A 147 -56.41 7.05 45.11
CA ALA A 147 -56.17 7.85 46.32
C ALA A 147 -55.51 6.83 47.32
N PRO A 148 -55.29 7.08 48.64
CA PRO A 148 -55.33 8.33 49.40
C PRO A 148 -54.11 8.51 50.33
N SER A 149 -53.85 9.75 50.74
CA SER A 149 -53.57 9.99 52.17
C SER A 149 -53.99 11.41 52.50
N ALA A 150 -55.05 11.48 53.31
CA ALA A 150 -55.57 12.68 53.92
C ALA A 150 -54.56 13.26 54.91
N THR A 151 -54.42 14.57 54.96
CA THR A 151 -54.30 15.28 56.24
C THR A 151 -54.67 16.74 56.05
N ALA A 152 -55.78 17.13 56.68
CA ALA A 152 -56.04 18.51 57.05
C ALA A 152 -56.43 18.50 58.54
N ALA A 153 -56.02 19.58 59.21
CA ALA A 153 -56.30 19.98 60.60
C ALA A 153 -55.51 19.25 61.71
N ILE A 154 -55.00 19.88 62.79
CA ILE A 154 -55.03 21.27 63.28
C ILE A 154 -53.98 21.37 64.42
N ASN A 155 -53.36 22.55 64.56
CA ASN A 155 -52.72 23.20 65.72
C ASN A 155 -51.66 22.49 66.59
N SER A 156 -50.45 23.07 66.61
CA SER A 156 -49.83 23.48 67.88
C SER A 156 -48.89 24.68 67.68
N THR A 157 -49.25 25.76 68.35
CA THR A 157 -48.49 27.00 68.59
C THR A 157 -47.08 26.71 69.12
N ALA A 158 -46.05 27.25 68.47
CA ALA A 158 -44.74 27.49 69.07
C ALA A 158 -43.99 28.57 68.29
N THR A 159 -44.19 29.80 68.76
CA THR A 159 -43.30 30.96 68.84
C THR A 159 -42.09 31.07 67.91
N GLN A 160 -42.05 32.22 67.24
CA GLN A 160 -40.95 32.87 66.53
C GLN A 160 -39.53 32.55 67.05
N ALA A 161 -38.64 32.27 66.11
CA ALA A 161 -37.32 32.88 66.07
C ALA A 161 -36.96 33.09 64.59
N ASN A 162 -37.30 34.27 64.05
CA ASN A 162 -36.67 34.74 62.81
C ASN A 162 -35.18 34.90 63.12
N ALA A 163 -34.35 33.99 62.62
CA ALA A 163 -32.91 34.22 62.61
C ALA A 163 -32.66 35.40 61.67
N ILE A 164 -32.47 36.58 62.26
CA ILE A 164 -32.05 37.79 61.55
C ILE A 164 -30.71 37.45 60.92
N ILE A 165 -30.67 37.41 59.58
CA ILE A 165 -29.42 37.26 58.83
C ILE A 165 -28.66 38.58 59.00
N PRO A 166 -27.51 38.60 59.71
CA PRO A 166 -26.77 39.84 59.94
C PRO A 166 -26.23 40.38 58.61
N PRO A 167 -26.42 41.65 58.25
CA PRO A 167 -25.98 42.16 56.96
C PRO A 167 -24.46 41.99 56.76
N PRO A 168 -23.97 41.78 55.52
CA PRO A 168 -22.54 41.72 55.25
C PRO A 168 -21.83 42.99 55.69
N ILE A 169 -20.58 42.88 56.19
CA ILE A 169 -19.85 44.04 56.73
C ILE A 169 -19.60 45.10 55.65
N ASN A 170 -19.38 44.67 54.40
CA ASN A 170 -19.22 45.57 53.25
C ASN A 170 -20.56 46.07 52.66
N GLY A 171 -21.69 45.76 53.29
CA GLY A 171 -23.03 46.22 52.91
C GLY A 171 -23.60 45.59 51.62
N SER A 172 -22.88 44.70 50.93
CA SER A 172 -23.30 44.15 49.63
C SER A 172 -23.25 42.62 49.53
N MET A 173 -22.14 41.99 49.93
CA MET A 173 -21.96 40.52 49.87
C MET A 173 -21.05 40.04 51.00
N TYR A 174 -21.30 38.86 51.56
CA TYR A 174 -20.37 38.28 52.53
C TYR A 174 -19.04 37.95 51.89
N ASP A 175 -17.95 38.19 52.60
CA ASP A 175 -16.65 37.61 52.25
C ASP A 175 -16.57 36.12 52.64
N ARG A 176 -15.44 35.48 52.37
CA ARG A 176 -15.27 34.04 52.62
C ARG A 176 -15.23 33.69 54.11
N ARG A 177 -14.66 34.55 54.95
CA ARG A 177 -14.60 34.30 56.40
C ARG A 177 -15.93 34.59 57.06
N GLU A 178 -16.55 35.71 56.73
CA GLU A 178 -17.86 36.13 57.22
C GLU A 178 -18.92 35.06 56.98
N ILE A 179 -19.00 34.53 55.76
CA ILE A 179 -20.00 33.50 55.45
C ILE A 179 -19.73 32.18 56.17
N ILE A 180 -18.46 31.84 56.38
CA ILE A 180 -18.08 30.63 57.10
C ILE A 180 -18.45 30.76 58.57
N VAL A 181 -18.08 31.86 59.23
CA VAL A 181 -18.45 32.16 60.63
C VAL A 181 -19.97 32.10 60.80
N LEU A 182 -20.70 32.74 59.88
CA LEU A 182 -22.16 32.76 59.92
C LEU A 182 -22.76 31.35 59.76
N ILE A 183 -22.24 30.54 58.85
CA ILE A 183 -22.77 29.18 58.59
C ILE A 183 -22.34 28.17 59.66
N THR A 184 -21.14 28.27 60.23
CA THR A 184 -20.61 27.36 61.24
C THR A 184 -21.17 27.63 62.64
N SER A 185 -21.72 28.84 62.87
CA SER A 185 -22.52 29.14 64.07
C SER A 185 -23.77 28.24 64.20
N PHE A 186 -24.20 27.59 63.12
CA PHE A 186 -25.29 26.61 63.12
C PHE A 186 -24.76 25.18 63.02
N LYS A 187 -25.35 24.29 63.84
CA LYS A 187 -25.00 22.86 63.88
C LYS A 187 -25.05 22.24 62.48
N LYS A 188 -24.01 21.48 62.12
CA LYS A 188 -23.88 20.73 60.86
C LYS A 188 -25.12 19.84 60.65
N ASN A 189 -25.67 19.84 59.44
CA ASN A 189 -26.90 19.15 59.03
C ASN A 189 -28.21 19.59 59.72
N SER A 190 -28.23 20.71 60.45
CA SER A 190 -29.49 21.24 61.01
C SER A 190 -30.40 21.81 59.92
N LYS A 191 -31.72 21.68 60.11
CA LYS A 191 -32.73 22.33 59.25
C LYS A 191 -32.54 23.86 59.20
N ALA A 192 -32.08 24.46 60.30
CA ALA A 192 -31.76 25.88 60.40
C ALA A 192 -30.59 26.30 59.48
N ARG A 193 -29.46 25.56 59.50
CA ARG A 193 -28.33 25.81 58.58
C ARG A 193 -28.73 25.64 57.12
N GLY A 194 -29.57 24.64 56.83
CA GLY A 194 -30.10 24.42 55.48
C GLY A 194 -31.04 25.53 54.99
N LYS A 195 -31.79 26.16 55.89
CA LYS A 195 -32.65 27.32 55.60
C LYS A 195 -31.80 28.58 55.36
N LEU A 196 -30.83 28.86 56.23
CA LEU A 196 -29.89 29.98 56.09
C LEU A 196 -29.12 29.96 54.76
N ILE A 197 -28.53 28.81 54.40
CA ILE A 197 -27.81 28.66 53.13
C ILE A 197 -28.72 28.94 51.93
N ARG A 198 -30.00 28.57 52.02
CA ARG A 198 -30.98 28.82 50.96
C ARG A 198 -31.29 30.31 50.82
N GLU A 199 -31.58 30.98 51.94
CA GLU A 199 -31.89 32.41 51.96
C GLU A 199 -30.70 33.27 51.48
N ILE A 200 -29.46 32.92 51.87
CA ILE A 200 -28.23 33.61 51.41
C ILE A 200 -28.04 33.47 49.89
N LEU A 201 -28.35 32.31 49.32
CA LEU A 201 -28.24 32.06 47.88
C LEU A 201 -29.38 32.73 47.09
N GLU A 202 -30.60 32.74 47.63
CA GLU A 202 -31.77 33.38 47.02
C GLU A 202 -31.61 34.90 46.98
N GLN A 203 -31.08 35.50 48.05
CA GLN A 203 -30.78 36.93 48.14
C GLN A 203 -29.46 37.32 47.45
N LYS A 204 -28.73 36.35 46.87
CA LYS A 204 -27.44 36.54 46.17
C LYS A 204 -26.38 37.27 47.02
N LEU A 205 -26.38 37.04 48.33
CA LEU A 205 -25.42 37.65 49.26
C LEU A 205 -24.01 37.03 49.17
N VAL A 206 -23.83 36.03 48.30
CA VAL A 206 -22.52 35.49 47.89
C VAL A 206 -22.50 35.26 46.37
N PRO A 207 -21.33 35.39 45.70
CA PRO A 207 -21.24 35.29 44.23
C PRO A 207 -21.20 33.84 43.70
N LEU A 208 -21.46 32.84 44.54
CA LEU A 208 -21.41 31.41 44.21
C LEU A 208 -22.79 30.76 44.24
N GLY A 209 -22.99 29.74 43.40
CA GLY A 209 -24.14 28.83 43.52
C GLY A 209 -23.97 27.82 44.65
N ARG A 210 -25.04 27.07 44.97
CA ARG A 210 -25.11 26.09 46.06
C ARG A 210 -23.88 25.19 46.16
N SER A 211 -23.50 24.52 45.07
CA SER A 211 -22.35 23.60 45.05
C SER A 211 -21.00 24.29 45.30
N GLY A 212 -20.87 25.56 44.90
CA GLY A 212 -19.67 26.35 45.15
C GLY A 212 -19.54 26.74 46.62
N LEU A 213 -20.64 27.15 47.25
CA LEU A 213 -20.65 27.48 48.68
C LEU A 213 -20.36 26.25 49.55
N PHE A 214 -20.93 25.09 49.23
CA PHE A 214 -20.61 23.83 49.94
C PHE A 214 -19.14 23.40 49.79
N ARG A 215 -18.50 23.73 48.66
CA ARG A 215 -17.06 23.49 48.48
C ARG A 215 -16.22 24.35 49.40
N VAL A 216 -16.58 25.63 49.57
CA VAL A 216 -15.87 26.55 50.47
C VAL A 216 -16.07 26.14 51.93
N ILE A 217 -17.29 25.72 52.32
CA ILE A 217 -17.55 25.13 53.64
C ILE A 217 -16.68 23.89 53.87
N LYS A 218 -16.59 23.00 52.88
CA LYS A 218 -15.75 21.81 52.99
C LYS A 218 -14.27 22.15 53.11
N GLN A 219 -13.77 23.11 52.32
CA GLN A 219 -12.39 23.59 52.43
C GLN A 219 -12.06 24.14 53.81
N PHE A 220 -13.02 24.83 54.45
CA PHE A 220 -12.85 25.28 55.82
C PHE A 220 -12.87 24.11 56.82
N GLU A 221 -13.77 23.14 56.65
CA GLU A 221 -13.80 21.94 57.49
C GLU A 221 -12.49 21.14 57.38
N ASP A 222 -11.96 20.94 56.18
CA ASP A 222 -10.68 20.29 55.93
C ASP A 222 -9.51 21.11 56.57
N HIS A 223 -9.53 22.45 56.46
CA HIS A 223 -8.52 23.33 57.09
C HIS A 223 -8.54 23.29 58.62
N VAL A 224 -9.71 23.11 59.23
CA VAL A 224 -9.84 22.92 60.69
C VAL A 224 -9.36 21.54 61.11
N GLU A 225 -9.60 20.50 60.31
CA GLU A 225 -9.06 19.15 60.55
C GLU A 225 -7.52 19.13 60.50
N ASP A 226 -6.92 19.98 59.66
CA ASP A 226 -5.46 20.19 59.58
C ASP A 226 -4.90 21.12 60.69
N GLY A 227 -5.70 21.49 61.69
CA GLY A 227 -5.30 22.31 62.84
C GLY A 227 -5.39 23.83 62.65
N GLY A 228 -6.00 24.28 61.55
CA GLY A 228 -6.21 25.70 61.25
C GLY A 228 -7.39 26.34 62.01
N THR A 229 -7.40 27.67 62.09
CA THR A 229 -8.49 28.48 62.67
C THR A 229 -9.11 29.36 61.59
N ILE A 230 -10.22 30.03 61.92
CA ILE A 230 -10.84 31.00 60.99
C ILE A 230 -9.91 32.15 60.62
N ASP A 231 -9.03 32.56 61.55
CA ASP A 231 -8.06 33.63 61.33
C ASP A 231 -6.93 33.22 60.38
N THR A 232 -6.62 31.91 60.32
CA THR A 232 -5.64 31.35 59.39
C THR A 232 -6.25 30.85 58.08
N PHE A 233 -7.58 30.82 57.95
CA PHE A 233 -8.26 30.45 56.72
C PHE A 233 -8.21 31.57 55.69
N SER A 234 -7.81 31.30 54.43
CA SER A 234 -7.65 32.37 53.42
C SER A 234 -8.94 33.19 53.19
N ASN A 235 -8.83 34.53 53.26
CA ASN A 235 -9.91 35.47 52.91
C ASN A 235 -9.77 36.05 51.50
N ASP A 236 -9.18 35.31 50.56
CA ASP A 236 -9.00 35.78 49.20
C ASP A 236 -10.34 36.23 48.57
N PRO A 237 -10.33 37.27 47.71
CA PRO A 237 -11.52 37.69 46.98
C PRO A 237 -12.20 36.51 46.27
N TRP A 238 -13.53 36.54 46.22
CA TRP A 238 -14.29 35.53 45.48
C TRP A 238 -13.75 35.43 44.04
N TYR A 239 -13.25 34.25 43.67
CA TYR A 239 -12.68 34.02 42.34
C TYR A 239 -13.77 34.17 41.27
N VAL A 240 -13.95 35.39 40.74
CA VAL A 240 -14.83 35.67 39.60
C VAL A 240 -14.04 35.47 38.32
N LYS A 241 -13.95 34.22 37.85
CA LYS A 241 -13.63 33.94 36.44
C LYS A 241 -14.62 32.93 35.88
N LYS A 242 -15.67 33.44 35.24
CA LYS A 242 -16.52 32.66 34.34
C LYS A 242 -15.71 32.34 33.07
N GLY A 243 -15.27 31.10 32.94
CA GLY A 243 -14.71 30.55 31.70
C GLY A 243 -13.30 29.97 31.84
N ASN A 244 -13.05 28.85 31.16
CA ASN A 244 -11.68 28.35 30.99
C ASN A 244 -10.85 29.43 30.30
N GLN A 245 -9.68 29.79 30.85
CA GLN A 245 -8.78 30.68 30.15
C GLN A 245 -8.36 30.04 28.80
N PRO A 246 -8.35 30.81 27.71
CA PRO A 246 -7.85 30.33 26.42
C PRO A 246 -6.38 29.93 26.57
N PHE A 247 -6.01 28.80 25.96
CA PHE A 247 -4.67 28.25 26.04
C PHE A 247 -3.65 29.18 25.39
N ILE A 248 -3.99 29.75 24.22
CA ILE A 248 -3.27 30.82 23.51
C ILE A 248 -4.25 31.92 23.12
N SER A 249 -3.76 33.14 22.92
CA SER A 249 -4.55 34.30 22.51
C SER A 249 -5.18 34.16 21.12
N ALA A 250 -6.21 34.95 20.84
CA ALA A 250 -6.85 34.99 19.53
C ALA A 250 -5.89 35.47 18.43
N GLN A 251 -4.95 36.37 18.76
CA GLN A 251 -3.91 36.84 17.85
C GLN A 251 -2.98 35.71 17.43
N SER A 252 -2.49 34.91 18.39
CA SER A 252 -1.67 33.73 18.08
C SER A 252 -2.41 32.68 17.26
N VAL A 253 -3.73 32.55 17.41
CA VAL A 253 -4.55 31.70 16.52
C VAL A 253 -4.56 32.23 15.09
N GLN A 254 -4.67 33.55 14.89
CA GLN A 254 -4.60 34.16 13.55
C GLN A 254 -3.22 34.01 12.92
N GLU A 255 -2.13 34.14 13.70
CA GLU A 255 -0.77 33.90 13.22
C GLU A 255 -0.58 32.46 12.74
N ILE A 256 -1.10 31.48 13.49
CA ILE A 256 -1.10 30.06 13.07
C ILE A 256 -1.89 29.87 11.77
N VAL A 257 -3.04 30.53 11.61
CA VAL A 257 -3.82 30.47 10.36
C VAL A 257 -3.08 31.13 9.20
N GLY A 258 -2.39 32.24 9.43
CA GLY A 258 -1.53 32.89 8.44
C GLY A 258 -0.37 31.99 8.01
N GLU A 259 0.25 31.27 8.95
CA GLU A 259 1.31 30.30 8.64
C GLU A 259 0.80 29.11 7.84
N ILE A 260 -0.42 28.63 8.14
CA ILE A 260 -1.11 27.60 7.34
C ILE A 260 -1.41 28.12 5.93
N ALA A 261 -1.90 29.35 5.82
CA ALA A 261 -2.24 29.99 4.54
C ALA A 261 -1.00 30.24 3.67
N ALA A 262 0.15 30.56 4.28
CA ALA A 262 1.43 30.75 3.60
C ALA A 262 1.99 29.47 2.96
N HIS A 263 1.46 28.29 3.31
CA HIS A 263 1.85 27.00 2.75
C HIS A 263 0.69 26.35 1.97
N PRO A 264 0.33 26.87 0.78
CA PRO A 264 -0.72 26.28 -0.05
C PRO A 264 -0.41 24.80 -0.34
N ARG A 265 -1.45 23.94 -0.32
CA ARG A 265 -1.38 22.49 -0.60
C ARG A 265 -0.64 21.63 0.45
N ARG A 266 -0.20 22.23 1.57
CA ARG A 266 0.33 21.49 2.74
C ARG A 266 -0.80 21.20 3.73
N SER A 267 -0.74 20.05 4.39
CA SER A 267 -1.63 19.74 5.51
C SER A 267 -0.86 19.68 6.81
N PHE A 268 -1.52 20.14 7.88
CA PHE A 268 -0.97 20.17 9.21
C PHE A 268 -1.72 19.13 10.05
N SER A 269 -0.97 18.12 10.50
CA SER A 269 -1.46 17.11 11.44
C SER A 269 -1.82 17.75 12.79
N GLN A 270 -2.64 17.06 13.58
CA GLN A 270 -2.98 17.53 14.92
C GLN A 270 -1.74 17.71 15.81
N LYS A 271 -0.69 16.89 15.61
CA LYS A 271 0.60 17.03 16.30
C LYS A 271 1.34 18.31 15.89
N GLN A 272 1.36 18.65 14.60
CA GLN A 272 2.00 19.89 14.13
C GLN A 272 1.28 21.13 14.64
N ILE A 273 -0.05 21.14 14.58
CA ILE A 273 -0.86 22.22 15.18
C ILE A 273 -0.61 22.34 16.69
N THR A 274 -0.46 21.21 17.39
CA THR A 274 -0.11 21.20 18.83
C THR A 274 1.24 21.87 19.06
N ASN A 275 2.25 21.57 18.24
CA ASN A 275 3.57 22.18 18.37
C ASN A 275 3.53 23.69 18.09
N MET A 276 2.83 24.13 17.05
CA MET A 276 2.65 25.56 16.75
C MET A 276 1.97 26.29 17.93
N MET A 277 0.95 25.67 18.53
CA MET A 277 0.29 26.23 19.72
C MET A 277 1.21 26.30 20.95
N LYS A 278 2.08 25.31 21.14
CA LYS A 278 3.09 25.30 22.23
C LYS A 278 4.12 26.40 22.05
N GLU A 279 4.60 26.57 20.83
CA GLU A 279 5.55 27.62 20.47
C GLU A 279 4.96 29.00 20.72
N LYS A 280 3.73 29.25 20.23
CA LYS A 280 3.03 30.50 20.53
C LYS A 280 2.75 30.71 22.01
N LYS A 281 2.45 29.65 22.75
CA LYS A 281 2.30 29.75 24.21
C LYS A 281 3.62 30.14 24.90
N ARG A 282 4.74 29.59 24.43
CA ARG A 282 6.07 29.91 24.94
C ARG A 282 6.44 31.36 24.65
N GLU A 283 6.14 31.86 23.45
CA GLU A 283 6.31 33.28 23.10
C GLU A 283 5.49 34.20 24.01
N GLU A 284 4.20 33.89 24.23
CA GLU A 284 3.33 34.69 25.10
C GLU A 284 3.83 34.74 26.55
N LEU A 285 4.28 33.61 27.10
CA LEU A 285 4.84 33.54 28.45
C LEU A 285 6.16 34.31 28.54
N GLY A 286 7.01 34.22 27.51
CA GLY A 286 8.24 35.01 27.41
C GLY A 286 7.96 36.53 27.43
N ARG A 287 6.93 37.00 26.70
CA ARG A 287 6.49 38.41 26.73
C ARG A 287 6.00 38.85 28.11
N GLN A 288 5.55 37.91 28.94
CA GLN A 288 5.12 38.16 30.33
C GLN A 288 6.26 38.03 31.34
N GLY A 289 7.51 37.80 30.89
CA GLY A 289 8.66 37.59 31.75
C GLY A 289 8.66 36.24 32.47
N LEU A 290 7.86 35.27 32.02
CA LEU A 290 7.72 33.95 32.64
C LEU A 290 8.52 32.89 31.87
N VAL A 291 9.24 32.05 32.62
CA VAL A 291 10.06 30.95 32.07
C VAL A 291 9.34 29.61 32.24
N VAL A 292 9.26 28.82 31.16
CA VAL A 292 8.66 27.48 31.20
C VAL A 292 9.65 26.50 31.83
N LEU A 293 9.41 26.12 33.09
CA LEU A 293 10.27 25.18 33.83
C LEU A 293 9.95 23.70 33.58
N ARG A 294 8.78 23.38 33.03
CA ARG A 294 8.32 22.02 32.72
C ARG A 294 7.50 22.02 31.43
N GLU A 295 7.78 21.09 30.52
CA GLU A 295 7.07 20.99 29.23
C GLU A 295 5.57 20.69 29.42
N SER A 296 5.21 19.95 30.47
CA SER A 296 3.81 19.67 30.82
C SER A 296 3.00 20.92 31.17
N ALA A 297 3.64 22.04 31.55
CA ALA A 297 2.97 23.30 31.84
C ALA A 297 2.43 24.00 30.57
N ILE A 298 2.97 23.64 29.41
CA ILE A 298 2.51 24.12 28.10
C ILE A 298 1.91 22.99 27.27
N GLU A 299 1.45 21.89 27.90
CA GLU A 299 0.75 20.82 27.19
C GLU A 299 -0.76 21.10 27.14
N PRO A 300 -1.35 21.32 25.95
CA PRO A 300 -2.80 21.51 25.84
C PRO A 300 -3.53 20.18 26.04
N ARG A 301 -4.60 20.19 26.84
CA ARG A 301 -5.47 19.00 27.01
C ARG A 301 -6.12 18.61 25.67
N ASN A 302 -6.37 17.31 25.46
CA ASN A 302 -7.02 16.79 24.24
C ASN A 302 -8.32 17.52 23.84
N ASN A 303 -9.17 17.84 24.82
CA ASN A 303 -10.42 18.60 24.57
C ASN A 303 -10.16 20.05 24.17
N THR A 304 -9.10 20.67 24.70
CA THR A 304 -8.65 22.01 24.30
C THR A 304 -8.14 21.97 22.88
N MET A 305 -7.26 21.01 22.54
CA MET A 305 -6.77 20.81 21.18
C MET A 305 -7.91 20.62 20.18
N ARG A 306 -8.88 19.78 20.49
CA ARG A 306 -10.02 19.53 19.60
C ARG A 306 -10.87 20.79 19.33
N ARG A 307 -10.98 21.70 20.31
CA ARG A 307 -11.67 22.99 20.15
C ARG A 307 -10.87 23.95 19.29
N TYR A 308 -9.57 24.07 19.53
CA TYR A 308 -8.69 24.94 18.73
C TYR A 308 -8.54 24.43 17.29
N SER A 309 -8.38 23.14 17.05
CA SER A 309 -8.33 22.58 15.70
C SER A 309 -9.62 22.82 14.89
N ARG A 310 -10.79 22.77 15.55
CA ARG A 310 -12.08 23.14 14.93
C ARG A 310 -12.18 24.64 14.66
N ALA A 311 -11.69 25.47 15.58
CA ALA A 311 -11.71 26.92 15.43
C ALA A 311 -10.80 27.36 14.28
N ILE A 312 -9.56 26.85 14.24
CA ILE A 312 -8.60 27.09 13.15
C ILE A 312 -9.20 26.62 11.82
N GLY A 313 -9.60 25.35 11.71
CA GLY A 313 -10.17 24.78 10.49
C GLY A 313 -11.56 25.28 10.07
N GLY A 314 -12.14 26.21 10.84
CA GLY A 314 -13.38 26.92 10.51
C GLY A 314 -13.16 28.38 10.10
N MET A 315 -11.90 28.86 10.07
CA MET A 315 -11.56 30.21 9.59
C MET A 315 -11.39 30.20 8.07
N ASN A 316 -11.79 31.30 7.40
CA ASN A 316 -11.91 31.42 5.93
C ASN A 316 -10.68 30.99 5.09
N GLN A 317 -9.49 30.92 5.68
CA GLN A 317 -8.24 30.57 5.02
C GLN A 317 -7.78 29.12 5.28
N SER A 318 -8.47 28.35 6.13
CA SER A 318 -8.14 26.95 6.39
C SER A 318 -9.38 26.05 6.51
N SER A 319 -9.23 24.76 6.19
CA SER A 319 -10.31 23.77 6.20
C SER A 319 -9.89 22.51 6.93
N CYS A 320 -10.86 21.83 7.52
CA CYS A 320 -10.67 20.61 8.29
C CYS A 320 -10.96 19.37 7.43
N VAL A 321 -9.95 18.53 7.19
CA VAL A 321 -10.07 17.31 6.35
C VAL A 321 -9.68 16.06 7.13
N LYS A 322 -10.38 14.94 6.90
CA LYS A 322 -10.19 13.71 7.69
C LYS A 322 -9.10 12.77 7.16
N LYS A 323 -8.56 13.03 5.98
CA LYS A 323 -7.49 12.25 5.32
C LYS A 323 -6.79 13.16 4.31
N VAL A 324 -5.46 13.07 4.23
CA VAL A 324 -4.66 13.77 3.22
C VAL A 324 -3.66 12.80 2.60
N VAL A 325 -3.59 12.79 1.27
CA VAL A 325 -2.59 12.04 0.50
C VAL A 325 -1.75 13.08 -0.24
N TYR A 326 -0.45 13.10 0.02
CA TYR A 326 0.46 13.91 -0.76
C TYR A 326 0.70 13.22 -2.10
N LYS A 327 0.41 13.92 -3.21
CA LYS A 327 0.83 13.47 -4.54
C LYS A 327 2.36 13.45 -4.57
N THR A 328 2.94 12.47 -5.27
CA THR A 328 4.39 12.47 -5.53
C THR A 328 4.75 13.70 -6.36
N GLU A 329 5.97 14.19 -6.19
CA GLU A 329 6.47 15.36 -6.93
C GLU A 329 6.30 15.18 -8.44
N THR A 330 6.68 13.99 -8.94
CA THR A 330 6.50 13.58 -10.34
C THR A 330 5.06 13.72 -10.83
N ARG A 331 4.07 13.39 -9.99
CA ARG A 331 2.65 13.49 -10.34
C ARG A 331 2.19 14.94 -10.38
N VAL A 332 2.66 15.77 -9.44
CA VAL A 332 2.36 17.22 -9.43
C VAL A 332 2.94 17.90 -10.66
N THR A 333 4.20 17.63 -10.99
CA THR A 333 4.87 18.13 -12.20
C THR A 333 4.12 17.71 -13.46
N ALA A 334 3.79 16.42 -13.58
CA ALA A 334 3.13 15.89 -14.77
C ALA A 334 1.69 16.42 -14.94
N GLU A 335 0.89 16.44 -13.88
CA GLU A 335 -0.49 16.96 -13.95
C GLU A 335 -0.54 18.47 -14.24
N GLY A 336 0.51 19.23 -13.94
CA GLY A 336 0.62 20.66 -14.26
C GLY A 336 1.31 20.97 -15.59
N SER A 337 1.67 19.95 -16.37
CA SER A 337 2.46 20.08 -17.60
C SER A 337 1.58 20.42 -18.80
N LYS A 338 1.86 21.58 -19.43
CA LYS A 338 1.25 21.97 -20.71
C LYS A 338 1.67 21.03 -21.84
N ARG A 339 2.95 20.62 -21.87
CA ARG A 339 3.46 19.64 -22.84
C ARG A 339 2.75 18.30 -22.76
N SER A 340 2.50 17.78 -21.55
CA SER A 340 1.74 16.53 -21.38
C SER A 340 0.30 16.70 -21.83
N THR A 341 -0.31 17.87 -21.56
CA THR A 341 -1.69 18.17 -21.95
C THR A 341 -1.82 18.26 -23.47
N GLY A 342 -0.90 18.97 -24.14
CA GLY A 342 -0.83 19.01 -25.60
C GLY A 342 -0.61 17.63 -26.22
N ALA A 343 0.31 16.83 -25.69
CA ALA A 343 0.55 15.46 -26.17
C ALA A 343 -0.69 14.55 -26.00
N PHE A 344 -1.36 14.61 -24.84
CA PHE A 344 -2.58 13.85 -24.59
C PHE A 344 -3.72 14.29 -25.51
N ALA A 345 -3.94 15.60 -25.63
CA ALA A 345 -4.96 16.15 -26.52
C ALA A 345 -4.73 15.76 -27.98
N ALA A 346 -3.51 15.92 -28.50
CA ALA A 346 -3.15 15.55 -29.87
C ALA A 346 -3.34 14.05 -30.13
N THR A 347 -2.94 13.21 -29.17
CA THR A 347 -3.14 11.76 -29.27
C THR A 347 -4.62 11.38 -29.22
N CYS A 348 -5.43 12.02 -28.37
CA CYS A 348 -6.87 11.77 -28.27
C CYS A 348 -7.58 12.11 -29.58
N VAL A 349 -7.41 13.32 -30.10
CA VAL A 349 -8.09 13.73 -31.34
C VAL A 349 -7.69 12.84 -32.51
N PHE A 350 -6.41 12.49 -32.64
CA PHE A 350 -5.96 11.56 -33.67
C PHE A 350 -6.60 10.16 -33.51
N SER A 351 -6.62 9.62 -32.29
CA SER A 351 -7.13 8.27 -32.04
C SER A 351 -8.62 8.09 -32.31
N GLN A 352 -9.41 9.17 -32.24
CA GLN A 352 -10.86 9.10 -32.21
C GLN A 352 -11.51 9.34 -33.56
N PHE A 353 -10.75 9.67 -34.61
CA PHE A 353 -11.29 9.86 -35.95
C PHE A 353 -10.81 8.77 -36.91
N LEU A 354 -11.77 8.16 -37.60
CA LEU A 354 -11.54 7.21 -38.69
C LEU A 354 -11.61 7.97 -40.02
N VAL A 355 -10.62 7.75 -40.88
CA VAL A 355 -10.64 8.28 -42.25
C VAL A 355 -11.68 7.51 -43.08
N THR A 356 -12.49 8.22 -43.84
CA THR A 356 -13.54 7.65 -44.70
C THR A 356 -13.43 8.18 -46.12
N GLU A 357 -14.06 7.54 -47.09
CA GLU A 357 -14.08 8.03 -48.49
C GLU A 357 -14.99 9.25 -48.65
N THR A 358 -16.12 9.27 -47.94
CA THR A 358 -17.12 10.35 -48.01
C THR A 358 -17.64 10.69 -46.63
N LEU A 359 -17.90 11.98 -46.39
CA LEU A 359 -18.43 12.45 -45.12
C LEU A 359 -19.79 11.81 -44.83
N CYS A 360 -19.88 11.10 -43.71
CA CYS A 360 -21.12 10.46 -43.27
C CYS A 360 -22.24 11.51 -43.11
N PRO A 361 -23.45 11.29 -43.66
CA PRO A 361 -24.56 12.26 -43.54
C PRO A 361 -24.93 12.63 -42.11
N SER A 362 -24.82 11.68 -41.16
CA SER A 362 -25.07 11.94 -39.73
C SER A 362 -24.03 12.89 -39.15
N VAL A 363 -22.74 12.69 -39.47
CA VAL A 363 -21.64 13.54 -39.03
C VAL A 363 -21.77 14.93 -39.66
N ALA A 364 -22.07 15.01 -40.96
CA ALA A 364 -22.32 16.29 -41.63
C ALA A 364 -23.48 17.08 -41.01
N LYS A 365 -24.55 16.38 -40.58
CA LYS A 365 -25.66 17.00 -39.87
C LYS A 365 -25.24 17.49 -38.48
N TYR A 366 -24.50 16.68 -37.72
CA TYR A 366 -24.01 17.04 -36.40
C TYR A 366 -23.09 18.27 -36.45
N LEU A 367 -22.08 18.25 -37.32
CA LEU A 367 -21.11 19.35 -37.48
C LEU A 367 -21.73 20.68 -37.92
N ARG A 368 -22.91 20.67 -38.56
CA ARG A 368 -23.63 21.88 -38.96
C ARG A 368 -24.55 22.43 -37.88
N ASN A 369 -25.18 21.56 -37.10
CA ASN A 369 -26.34 21.95 -36.28
C ASN A 369 -26.13 21.76 -34.78
N GLU A 370 -25.22 20.88 -34.36
CA GLU A 370 -25.14 20.36 -32.99
C GLU A 370 -23.72 20.47 -32.39
N ALA A 371 -22.66 20.43 -33.21
CA ALA A 371 -21.29 20.52 -32.75
C ALA A 371 -20.98 21.88 -32.11
N THR A 372 -20.34 21.82 -30.93
CA THR A 372 -19.70 22.96 -30.28
C THR A 372 -18.49 23.45 -31.08
N GLU A 373 -18.05 24.69 -30.81
CA GLU A 373 -16.82 25.22 -31.40
C GLU A 373 -15.61 24.34 -31.09
N SER A 374 -15.58 23.74 -29.90
CA SER A 374 -14.49 22.88 -29.44
C SER A 374 -14.41 21.56 -30.20
N GLU A 375 -15.55 20.87 -30.37
CA GLU A 375 -15.63 19.64 -31.17
C GLU A 375 -15.34 19.93 -32.65
N ARG A 376 -15.82 21.07 -33.15
CA ARG A 376 -15.58 21.47 -34.53
C ARG A 376 -14.10 21.75 -34.78
N PHE A 377 -13.43 22.43 -33.85
CA PHE A 377 -11.99 22.65 -33.91
C PHE A 377 -11.21 21.32 -33.94
N ALA A 378 -11.56 20.38 -33.06
CA ALA A 378 -10.91 19.06 -33.02
C ALA A 378 -11.07 18.31 -34.37
N TYR A 379 -12.27 18.33 -34.95
CA TYR A 379 -12.54 17.73 -36.26
C TYR A 379 -11.73 18.42 -37.37
N ASP A 380 -11.82 19.75 -37.47
CA ASP A 380 -11.23 20.51 -38.56
C ASP A 380 -9.70 20.42 -38.55
N VAL A 381 -9.05 20.44 -37.37
CA VAL A 381 -7.59 20.28 -37.28
C VAL A 381 -7.14 18.93 -37.81
N VAL A 382 -7.76 17.82 -37.37
CA VAL A 382 -7.36 16.49 -37.84
C VAL A 382 -7.63 16.33 -39.34
N SER A 383 -8.78 16.83 -39.82
CA SER A 383 -9.13 16.78 -41.24
C SER A 383 -8.12 17.57 -42.08
N ASN A 384 -7.73 18.77 -41.64
CA ASN A 384 -6.73 19.60 -42.32
C ASN A 384 -5.33 18.99 -42.31
N CYS A 385 -4.91 18.35 -41.20
CA CYS A 385 -3.64 17.62 -41.13
C CYS A 385 -3.62 16.38 -42.04
N LEU A 386 -4.79 15.90 -42.47
CA LEU A 386 -4.97 14.78 -43.40
C LEU A 386 -5.51 15.27 -44.76
N ASP A 387 -5.05 16.44 -45.21
CA ASP A 387 -5.36 17.02 -46.52
C ASP A 387 -6.87 17.18 -46.83
N GLY A 388 -7.66 17.50 -45.81
CA GLY A 388 -9.11 17.68 -45.91
C GLY A 388 -9.90 16.37 -45.97
N ALA A 389 -9.32 15.25 -45.53
CA ALA A 389 -9.97 13.96 -45.54
C ALA A 389 -11.28 13.97 -44.72
N PRO A 390 -12.38 13.34 -45.20
CA PRO A 390 -13.60 13.23 -44.45
C PRO A 390 -13.44 12.22 -43.30
N LEU A 391 -13.80 12.64 -42.09
CA LEU A 391 -13.60 11.86 -40.88
C LEU A 391 -14.93 11.39 -40.30
N LYS A 392 -14.89 10.23 -39.64
CA LYS A 392 -15.97 9.72 -38.81
C LYS A 392 -15.43 9.45 -37.42
N PRO A 393 -16.00 10.06 -36.35
CA PRO A 393 -15.60 9.72 -35.00
C PRO A 393 -15.86 8.24 -34.69
N VAL A 394 -15.02 7.64 -33.85
CA VAL A 394 -15.18 6.27 -33.34
C VAL A 394 -16.49 6.18 -32.56
N ARG A 395 -17.15 5.00 -32.59
CA ARG A 395 -18.36 4.77 -31.80
C ARG A 395 -18.04 4.87 -30.31
N ALA A 396 -18.90 5.52 -29.53
CA ALA A 396 -18.72 5.63 -28.08
C ALA A 396 -18.67 4.25 -27.39
N SER A 397 -19.32 3.23 -27.96
CA SER A 397 -19.29 1.84 -27.49
C SER A 397 -17.96 1.14 -27.74
N LEU A 398 -17.10 1.66 -28.62
CA LEU A 398 -15.79 1.11 -28.98
C LEU A 398 -14.61 2.00 -28.57
N LEU A 399 -14.88 3.12 -27.88
CA LEU A 399 -13.88 3.91 -27.18
C LEU A 399 -13.75 3.41 -25.74
N ILE A 400 -12.63 2.78 -25.42
CA ILE A 400 -12.45 1.94 -24.23
C ILE A 400 -11.36 2.53 -23.34
N SER A 401 -11.59 2.48 -22.02
CA SER A 401 -10.62 2.77 -20.97
C SER A 401 -10.44 1.55 -20.07
N MET A 402 -9.19 1.22 -19.75
CA MET A 402 -8.82 0.15 -18.83
C MET A 402 -7.90 0.65 -17.71
N ASP A 403 -8.20 0.24 -16.48
CA ASP A 403 -7.45 0.63 -15.28
C ASP A 403 -7.56 -0.40 -14.13
N ASP A 404 -6.49 -0.57 -13.36
CA ASP A 404 -6.43 -1.48 -12.22
C ASP A 404 -6.69 -0.73 -10.90
N THR A 405 -7.73 -1.12 -10.16
CA THR A 405 -7.96 -0.62 -8.79
C THR A 405 -7.60 -1.66 -7.74
N GLY A 406 -6.88 -1.23 -6.69
CA GLY A 406 -6.50 -2.10 -5.58
C GLY A 406 -7.50 -2.04 -4.43
N GLU A 407 -8.02 -3.18 -4.02
CA GLU A 407 -8.88 -3.35 -2.85
C GLU A 407 -8.29 -4.34 -1.84
N TYR A 408 -8.77 -4.25 -0.60
CA TYR A 408 -8.41 -5.18 0.47
C TYR A 408 -9.67 -5.92 0.92
N ALA A 409 -9.81 -7.16 0.49
CA ALA A 409 -10.93 -8.03 0.82
C ALA A 409 -10.83 -8.52 2.27
N VAL A 410 -11.89 -8.33 3.04
CA VAL A 410 -12.01 -8.77 4.44
C VAL A 410 -13.37 -9.45 4.63
N GLU A 411 -13.46 -10.36 5.60
CA GLU A 411 -14.73 -10.95 5.98
C GLU A 411 -15.51 -10.02 6.91
N GLY A 412 -16.73 -9.62 6.54
CA GLY A 412 -17.59 -8.75 7.32
C GLY A 412 -17.51 -7.27 6.93
N LEU A 413 -18.12 -6.42 7.76
CA LEU A 413 -18.09 -4.96 7.56
C LEU A 413 -16.73 -4.38 7.91
N ASN A 414 -16.23 -3.52 7.04
CA ASN A 414 -14.99 -2.79 7.26
C ASN A 414 -15.27 -1.58 8.16
N LYS A 415 -15.07 -1.73 9.47
CA LYS A 415 -15.20 -0.61 10.43
C LYS A 415 -13.96 0.28 10.31
N ASP A 416 -14.13 1.52 9.86
CA ASP A 416 -13.01 2.47 9.78
C ASP A 416 -12.35 2.62 11.16
N ALA A 417 -11.03 2.38 11.23
CA ALA A 417 -10.21 2.85 12.34
C ALA A 417 -10.34 4.39 12.44
N ALA A 418 -10.33 4.93 13.65
CA ALA A 418 -10.53 6.35 13.92
C ALA A 418 -9.68 7.23 12.97
N SER A 419 -10.34 8.04 12.14
CA SER A 419 -9.67 8.93 11.19
C SER A 419 -9.02 10.11 11.92
N GLU A 420 -7.71 10.30 11.74
CA GLU A 420 -6.99 11.50 12.17
C GLU A 420 -7.48 12.73 11.38
N VAL A 421 -7.55 13.88 12.03
CA VAL A 421 -8.08 15.12 11.42
C VAL A 421 -6.91 16.06 11.10
N PHE A 422 -6.84 16.53 9.86
CA PHE A 422 -5.84 17.44 9.33
C PHE A 422 -6.45 18.83 9.05
N ILE A 423 -5.61 19.86 9.03
CA ILE A 423 -5.98 21.23 8.63
C ILE A 423 -5.18 21.60 7.37
N THR A 424 -5.86 22.09 6.33
CA THR A 424 -5.26 22.55 5.05
C THR A 424 -5.65 23.99 4.75
N SER A 425 -4.91 24.71 3.90
CA SER A 425 -5.34 26.03 3.41
C SER A 425 -6.44 25.93 2.35
N VAL A 426 -7.32 26.94 2.26
CA VAL A 426 -8.53 26.96 1.40
C VAL A 426 -8.22 27.31 -0.07
N GLY A 427 -6.94 27.45 -0.43
CA GLY A 427 -6.50 28.02 -1.71
C GLY A 427 -6.46 27.12 -2.95
N THR A 428 -7.07 25.93 -2.97
CA THR A 428 -7.13 25.12 -4.21
C THR A 428 -8.52 24.55 -4.43
N HIS A 429 -8.98 24.63 -5.68
CA HIS A 429 -10.22 24.14 -6.31
C HIS A 429 -10.72 22.71 -5.95
N ASP A 430 -10.16 22.03 -4.96
CA ASP A 430 -10.42 20.63 -4.60
C ASP A 430 -11.57 20.43 -3.60
N ALA A 431 -12.20 21.49 -3.08
CA ALA A 431 -13.29 21.34 -2.12
C ALA A 431 -14.66 20.99 -2.75
N ASN A 432 -14.84 21.21 -4.06
CA ASN A 432 -16.15 21.09 -4.73
C ASN A 432 -16.24 20.03 -5.84
N THR A 433 -15.16 19.39 -6.27
CA THR A 433 -15.27 18.33 -7.29
C THR A 433 -15.50 17.00 -6.60
N GLY A 434 -16.75 16.53 -6.60
CA GLY A 434 -17.16 15.22 -6.05
C GLY A 434 -16.45 13.98 -6.66
N VAL A 435 -15.42 14.21 -7.47
CA VAL A 435 -14.77 13.32 -8.44
C VAL A 435 -13.42 12.76 -7.93
N LYS A 436 -12.70 13.48 -7.05
CA LYS A 436 -11.38 13.04 -6.58
C LYS A 436 -11.48 12.14 -5.34
N SER A 437 -10.85 10.96 -5.39
CA SER A 437 -10.86 10.00 -4.29
C SER A 437 -9.70 10.22 -3.30
N VAL A 438 -10.01 10.19 -2.00
CA VAL A 438 -9.03 10.42 -0.91
C VAL A 438 -8.69 9.09 -0.24
N PHE A 439 -7.54 8.50 -0.57
CA PHE A 439 -7.06 7.26 0.05
C PHE A 439 -5.58 7.34 0.44
N THR A 440 -5.29 7.34 1.75
CA THR A 440 -3.98 6.84 2.22
C THR A 440 -4.08 5.34 2.45
N THR A 441 -3.06 4.61 1.98
CA THR A 441 -2.67 3.32 2.55
C THR A 441 -2.21 3.59 3.97
N SER A 442 -3.07 3.33 4.96
CA SER A 442 -2.59 3.15 6.32
C SER A 442 -1.60 1.96 6.30
N PRO A 443 -0.47 2.02 7.03
CA PRO A 443 0.41 0.87 7.24
C PRO A 443 -0.24 -0.27 8.05
N ALA A 444 -1.56 -0.21 8.26
CA ALA A 444 -2.35 -1.28 8.85
C ALA A 444 -3.06 -2.21 7.82
N PRO A 445 -2.38 -2.88 6.87
CA PRO A 445 -2.89 -4.16 6.37
C PRO A 445 -2.82 -5.26 7.44
N ALA A 446 -1.99 -5.10 8.47
CA ALA A 446 -1.76 -6.14 9.48
C ALA A 446 -2.91 -6.31 10.51
N VAL A 447 -3.87 -5.37 10.57
CA VAL A 447 -4.95 -5.40 11.57
C VAL A 447 -6.24 -6.04 11.04
N ALA A 448 -6.36 -6.25 9.72
CA ALA A 448 -7.52 -6.91 9.13
C ALA A 448 -7.09 -8.22 8.49
N ASN A 449 -7.65 -9.34 8.95
CA ASN A 449 -7.47 -10.69 8.41
C ASN A 449 -8.00 -10.80 6.96
N GLY A 450 -7.37 -10.12 6.01
CA GLY A 450 -7.84 -9.97 4.63
C GLY A 450 -6.80 -10.31 3.58
N ILE A 451 -7.14 -10.07 2.31
CA ILE A 451 -6.29 -10.33 1.15
C ILE A 451 -6.42 -9.19 0.14
N ARG A 452 -5.31 -8.83 -0.52
CA ARG A 452 -5.34 -7.82 -1.57
C ARG A 452 -5.97 -8.41 -2.83
N VAL A 453 -6.94 -7.70 -3.40
CA VAL A 453 -7.58 -8.02 -4.67
C VAL A 453 -7.37 -6.82 -5.58
N LYS A 454 -6.82 -7.04 -6.78
CA LYS A 454 -6.82 -6.04 -7.84
C LYS A 454 -8.05 -6.28 -8.71
N MET A 455 -8.73 -5.21 -9.08
CA MET A 455 -9.82 -5.27 -10.04
C MET A 455 -9.43 -4.52 -11.29
N THR A 456 -9.38 -5.23 -12.42
CA THR A 456 -9.18 -4.61 -13.73
C THR A 456 -10.52 -4.13 -14.24
N ASN A 457 -10.66 -2.82 -14.34
CA ASN A 457 -11.87 -2.15 -14.78
C ASN A 457 -11.79 -1.95 -16.28
N LEU A 458 -12.89 -2.27 -16.94
CA LEU A 458 -13.04 -2.12 -18.37
C LEU A 458 -14.33 -1.36 -18.64
N MET A 459 -14.23 -0.23 -19.34
CA MET A 459 -15.38 0.66 -19.56
C MET A 459 -15.32 1.33 -20.92
N THR A 460 -16.50 1.70 -21.44
CA THR A 460 -16.60 2.46 -22.69
C THR A 460 -17.21 3.84 -22.48
N ALA A 461 -16.96 4.74 -23.43
CA ALA A 461 -17.55 6.07 -23.43
C ALA A 461 -19.08 6.04 -23.53
N ALA A 462 -19.67 5.00 -24.11
CA ALA A 462 -21.12 4.74 -24.09
C ALA A 462 -21.67 4.32 -22.71
N GLY A 463 -20.85 4.39 -21.65
CA GLY A 463 -21.28 4.11 -20.29
C GLY A 463 -21.45 2.62 -19.98
N THR A 464 -20.87 1.73 -20.79
CA THR A 464 -20.89 0.29 -20.53
C THR A 464 -19.65 -0.18 -19.78
N THR A 465 -19.74 -1.31 -19.09
CA THR A 465 -18.58 -1.92 -18.42
C THR A 465 -18.41 -3.36 -18.88
N GLY A 466 -17.17 -3.79 -19.02
CA GLY A 466 -16.85 -5.16 -19.39
C GLY A 466 -16.99 -6.15 -18.24
N PRO A 467 -16.69 -7.44 -18.51
CA PRO A 467 -16.71 -8.48 -17.48
C PRO A 467 -15.80 -8.13 -16.30
N VAL A 468 -16.26 -8.48 -15.10
CA VAL A 468 -15.50 -8.27 -13.86
C VAL A 468 -14.25 -9.14 -13.88
N TRP A 469 -13.07 -8.53 -13.72
CA TRP A 469 -11.80 -9.25 -13.62
C TRP A 469 -11.13 -8.98 -12.28
N MET A 470 -11.20 -9.97 -11.37
CA MET A 470 -10.63 -9.88 -10.02
C MET A 470 -9.34 -10.70 -9.92
N SER A 471 -8.21 -10.05 -9.72
CA SER A 471 -6.91 -10.69 -9.56
C SER A 471 -6.48 -10.74 -8.09
N VAL A 472 -6.31 -11.94 -7.57
CA VAL A 472 -5.72 -12.23 -6.27
C VAL A 472 -4.22 -12.48 -6.47
N THR A 473 -3.43 -11.44 -6.29
CA THR A 473 -1.97 -11.45 -6.54
C THR A 473 -1.17 -11.70 -5.26
N GLY A 474 0.02 -12.26 -5.40
CA GLY A 474 0.94 -12.44 -4.27
C GLY A 474 0.75 -13.76 -3.54
N LEU A 475 0.24 -14.79 -4.23
CA LEU A 475 0.16 -16.14 -3.67
C LEU A 475 1.55 -16.77 -3.67
N ASN A 476 1.82 -17.64 -2.70
CA ASN A 476 3.05 -18.43 -2.70
C ASN A 476 2.82 -19.80 -3.35
N GLU A 477 3.90 -20.57 -3.55
CA GLU A 477 3.83 -21.90 -4.15
C GLU A 477 3.02 -22.92 -3.34
N ARG A 478 2.88 -22.74 -2.01
CA ARG A 478 1.99 -23.61 -1.22
C ARG A 478 0.52 -23.34 -1.53
N GLU A 479 0.17 -22.10 -1.82
CA GLU A 479 -1.20 -21.65 -2.12
C GLU A 479 -1.58 -21.94 -3.58
N LEU A 480 -0.61 -21.90 -4.51
CA LEU A 480 -0.79 -22.25 -5.92
C LEU A 480 0.45 -23.05 -6.42
N PRO A 481 0.47 -24.39 -6.34
CA PRO A 481 1.66 -25.22 -6.63
C PRO A 481 2.20 -25.10 -8.06
N LYS A 482 3.53 -25.07 -8.23
CA LYS A 482 4.21 -25.07 -9.55
C LYS A 482 3.95 -26.34 -10.35
N SER A 483 3.88 -27.48 -9.67
CA SER A 483 3.61 -28.79 -10.29
C SER A 483 2.24 -28.86 -10.98
N GLU A 484 1.25 -28.13 -10.46
CA GLU A 484 -0.13 -28.13 -10.96
C GLU A 484 -0.41 -26.89 -11.82
N ASN A 485 0.20 -25.75 -11.50
CA ASN A 485 0.05 -24.48 -12.20
C ASN A 485 1.44 -23.91 -12.58
N PRO A 486 2.10 -24.45 -13.62
CA PRO A 486 3.48 -24.07 -13.97
C PRO A 486 3.60 -22.62 -14.42
N ALA A 487 2.56 -22.06 -15.05
CA ALA A 487 2.52 -20.66 -15.50
C ALA A 487 2.29 -19.64 -14.35
N GLY A 488 2.10 -20.10 -13.11
CA GLY A 488 1.89 -19.23 -11.95
C GLY A 488 0.53 -18.52 -11.92
N ILE A 489 -0.41 -18.93 -12.79
CA ILE A 489 -1.74 -18.34 -12.90
C ILE A 489 -2.81 -19.42 -12.92
N LEU A 490 -3.94 -19.14 -12.25
CA LEU A 490 -5.17 -19.92 -12.35
C LEU A 490 -6.34 -18.96 -12.60
N VAL A 491 -7.02 -19.13 -13.71
CA VAL A 491 -8.17 -18.30 -14.13
C VAL A 491 -9.46 -19.08 -13.89
N LEU A 492 -10.35 -18.57 -13.03
CA LEU A 492 -11.66 -19.17 -12.78
C LEU A 492 -12.77 -18.30 -13.36
N SER A 493 -13.59 -18.86 -14.25
CA SER A 493 -14.80 -18.21 -14.76
C SER A 493 -15.97 -18.46 -13.80
N ILE A 494 -16.62 -17.40 -13.32
CA ILE A 494 -17.71 -17.45 -12.34
C ILE A 494 -18.98 -16.83 -12.94
N ALA A 495 -19.91 -17.69 -13.31
CA ALA A 495 -21.23 -17.29 -13.80
C ALA A 495 -22.00 -16.46 -12.76
N GLY A 496 -22.54 -15.31 -13.15
CA GLY A 496 -23.31 -14.42 -12.28
C GLY A 496 -22.46 -13.46 -11.43
N LEU A 497 -21.14 -13.39 -11.66
CA LEU A 497 -20.30 -12.34 -11.09
C LEU A 497 -20.57 -10.98 -11.76
N CYS A 498 -21.06 -10.99 -13.01
CA CYS A 498 -21.42 -9.82 -13.79
C CYS A 498 -22.95 -9.60 -13.79
N VAL A 499 -23.55 -9.24 -12.65
CA VAL A 499 -25.02 -8.99 -12.58
C VAL A 499 -25.32 -7.49 -12.45
N GLY A 500 -25.81 -6.92 -13.57
CA GLY A 500 -26.88 -5.92 -13.61
C GLY A 500 -26.65 -4.56 -12.94
N GLY A 501 -25.75 -3.75 -13.49
CA GLY A 501 -25.89 -2.29 -13.53
C GLY A 501 -26.08 -1.86 -14.99
N GLY A 502 -26.64 -0.69 -15.29
CA GLY A 502 -27.14 -0.25 -16.62
C GLY A 502 -26.19 -0.27 -17.84
N GLY A 503 -25.03 -0.93 -17.76
CA GLY A 503 -24.08 -1.18 -18.84
C GLY A 503 -23.66 -2.64 -19.01
N VAL A 504 -24.30 -3.60 -18.31
CA VAL A 504 -24.19 -5.05 -18.55
C VAL A 504 -25.59 -5.54 -18.89
N THR A 505 -25.76 -6.23 -20.02
CA THR A 505 -27.07 -6.65 -20.56
C THR A 505 -27.95 -7.25 -19.45
N VAL A 506 -29.00 -6.52 -19.07
CA VAL A 506 -29.92 -6.92 -17.99
C VAL A 506 -30.54 -8.25 -18.37
N GLY A 507 -30.25 -9.30 -17.61
CA GLY A 507 -30.81 -10.64 -17.82
C GLY A 507 -29.87 -11.69 -18.42
N ARG A 508 -28.59 -11.37 -18.71
CA ARG A 508 -27.60 -12.40 -19.06
C ARG A 508 -26.87 -12.91 -17.82
N GLU A 509 -26.75 -14.23 -17.64
CA GLU A 509 -25.89 -14.86 -16.63
C GLU A 509 -24.40 -14.76 -17.00
N ASN A 510 -23.92 -13.58 -17.41
CA ASN A 510 -22.55 -13.43 -17.89
C ASN A 510 -21.54 -13.76 -16.78
N SER A 511 -20.50 -14.49 -17.14
CA SER A 511 -19.41 -14.86 -16.23
C SER A 511 -18.47 -13.68 -16.02
N GLY A 512 -17.97 -13.53 -14.80
CA GLY A 512 -16.76 -12.75 -14.52
C GLY A 512 -15.61 -13.68 -14.21
N PHE A 513 -14.42 -13.13 -13.98
CA PHE A 513 -13.19 -13.89 -13.75
C PHE A 513 -12.61 -13.60 -12.37
N VAL A 514 -12.21 -14.67 -11.68
CA VAL A 514 -11.36 -14.61 -10.49
C VAL A 514 -10.05 -15.29 -10.83
N VAL A 515 -8.97 -14.53 -10.76
CA VAL A 515 -7.65 -14.94 -11.23
C VAL A 515 -6.69 -14.98 -10.06
N PHE A 516 -6.07 -16.12 -9.83
CA PHE A 516 -5.08 -16.34 -8.79
C PHE A 516 -3.69 -16.26 -9.41
N VAL A 517 -2.83 -15.41 -8.86
CA VAL A 517 -1.49 -15.14 -9.41
C VAL A 517 -0.45 -15.39 -8.32
N ARG A 518 0.43 -16.36 -8.58
CA ARG A 518 1.60 -16.67 -7.75
C ARG A 518 2.64 -15.57 -7.88
N ASN A 519 3.33 -15.25 -6.80
CA ASN A 519 4.52 -14.42 -6.85
C ASN A 519 5.73 -15.33 -7.06
N ASP A 520 6.16 -15.49 -8.31
CA ASP A 520 7.37 -16.24 -8.65
C ASP A 520 8.65 -15.39 -8.59
N GLY A 521 8.55 -14.13 -8.14
CA GLY A 521 9.67 -13.20 -8.03
C GLY A 521 10.17 -12.67 -9.37
N ASP A 522 9.55 -13.08 -10.48
CA ASP A 522 9.79 -12.57 -11.82
C ASP A 522 8.80 -11.46 -12.21
N LYS A 523 9.21 -10.63 -13.17
CA LYS A 523 8.32 -9.62 -13.77
C LYS A 523 7.38 -10.22 -14.83
N GLU A 524 7.43 -11.54 -15.05
CA GLU A 524 6.71 -12.20 -16.14
C GLU A 524 5.31 -12.60 -15.72
N THR A 525 5.09 -12.95 -14.45
CA THR A 525 3.77 -13.42 -14.00
C THR A 525 2.68 -12.36 -14.15
N ASP A 526 2.97 -11.08 -13.93
CA ASP A 526 2.00 -9.99 -14.14
C ASP A 526 1.74 -9.73 -15.65
N LYS A 527 2.73 -9.98 -16.52
CA LYS A 527 2.52 -9.96 -17.98
C LYS A 527 1.62 -11.12 -18.43
N VAL A 528 1.81 -12.31 -17.87
CA VAL A 528 0.95 -13.47 -18.12
C VAL A 528 -0.49 -13.16 -17.71
N ARG A 529 -0.70 -12.50 -16.56
CA ARG A 529 -2.02 -12.01 -16.15
C ARG A 529 -2.64 -11.08 -17.18
N TYR A 530 -1.91 -10.08 -17.67
CA TYR A 530 -2.43 -9.17 -18.69
C TYR A 530 -2.68 -9.88 -20.02
N ARG A 531 -1.89 -10.88 -20.37
CA ARG A 531 -2.09 -11.66 -21.60
C ARG A 531 -3.40 -12.46 -21.54
N HIS A 532 -3.68 -13.10 -20.39
CA HIS A 532 -4.98 -13.71 -20.12
C HIS A 532 -6.12 -12.69 -20.09
N PHE A 533 -5.93 -11.52 -19.48
CA PHE A 533 -6.95 -10.47 -19.50
C PHE A 533 -7.29 -10.04 -20.94
N ILE A 534 -6.28 -9.87 -21.78
CA ILE A 534 -6.47 -9.47 -23.18
C ILE A 534 -7.21 -10.57 -23.97
N ASP A 535 -6.73 -11.81 -23.87
CA ASP A 535 -7.22 -12.93 -24.66
C ASP A 535 -8.59 -13.45 -24.20
N ASP A 536 -8.83 -13.51 -22.88
CA ASP A 536 -10.01 -14.14 -22.28
C ASP A 536 -11.12 -13.13 -21.95
N CYS A 537 -10.79 -11.84 -21.82
CA CYS A 537 -11.75 -10.80 -21.39
C CYS A 537 -11.88 -9.65 -22.38
N LEU A 538 -10.82 -8.87 -22.63
CA LEU A 538 -10.90 -7.62 -23.41
C LEU A 538 -11.33 -7.87 -24.86
N LEU A 539 -10.60 -8.69 -25.61
CA LEU A 539 -10.89 -8.91 -27.03
C LEU A 539 -12.23 -9.63 -27.26
N PRO A 540 -12.59 -10.68 -26.50
CA PRO A 540 -13.92 -11.28 -26.60
C PRO A 540 -15.05 -10.29 -26.32
N TRP A 541 -14.88 -9.39 -25.34
CA TRP A 541 -15.89 -8.39 -25.00
C TRP A 541 -16.06 -7.33 -26.10
N ILE A 542 -14.97 -6.86 -26.71
CA ILE A 542 -15.06 -5.97 -27.89
C ILE A 542 -15.85 -6.64 -29.01
N ASP A 543 -15.60 -7.92 -29.26
CA ASP A 543 -16.35 -8.67 -30.26
C ASP A 543 -17.83 -8.84 -29.90
N GLU A 544 -18.18 -8.94 -28.61
CA GLU A 544 -19.57 -8.92 -28.14
C GLU A 544 -20.26 -7.58 -28.42
N ILE A 545 -19.59 -6.46 -28.13
CA ILE A 545 -20.11 -5.12 -28.46
C ILE A 545 -20.38 -5.02 -29.95
N ARG A 546 -19.44 -5.46 -30.79
CA ARG A 546 -19.60 -5.44 -32.26
C ARG A 546 -20.79 -6.27 -32.72
N VAL A 547 -21.03 -7.44 -32.11
CA VAL A 547 -22.20 -8.26 -32.42
C VAL A 547 -23.50 -7.53 -32.07
N GLU A 548 -23.53 -6.80 -30.96
CA GLU A 548 -24.68 -5.96 -30.57
C GLU A 548 -24.89 -4.79 -31.55
N GLU A 549 -23.80 -4.29 -32.15
CA GLU A 549 -23.81 -3.28 -33.23
C GLU A 549 -24.10 -3.87 -34.63
N GLY A 550 -24.38 -5.18 -34.73
CA GLY A 550 -24.82 -5.84 -35.97
C GLY A 550 -23.73 -6.60 -36.75
N TRP A 551 -22.50 -6.69 -36.23
CA TRP A 551 -21.44 -7.50 -36.85
C TRP A 551 -21.69 -9.00 -36.68
N LYS A 552 -21.30 -9.80 -37.69
CA LYS A 552 -21.41 -11.25 -37.66
C LYS A 552 -20.04 -11.88 -37.43
N ARG A 553 -19.90 -12.68 -36.36
CA ARG A 553 -18.65 -13.40 -36.05
C ARG A 553 -18.20 -14.24 -37.26
N GLY A 554 -16.91 -14.20 -37.55
CA GLY A 554 -16.31 -14.89 -38.70
C GLY A 554 -16.35 -14.11 -40.02
N THR A 555 -17.02 -12.96 -40.06
CA THR A 555 -16.91 -12.01 -41.20
C THR A 555 -15.84 -10.96 -40.93
N PRO A 556 -15.20 -10.37 -41.97
CA PRO A 556 -14.26 -9.26 -41.77
C PRO A 556 -14.90 -8.14 -40.94
N ILE A 557 -14.14 -7.58 -40.00
CA ILE A 557 -14.61 -6.46 -39.16
C ILE A 557 -14.65 -5.20 -40.04
N PRO A 558 -15.81 -4.51 -40.18
CA PRO A 558 -15.90 -3.23 -40.88
C PRO A 558 -15.01 -2.16 -40.26
N ASP A 559 -14.49 -1.22 -41.08
CA ASP A 559 -13.66 -0.11 -40.57
C ASP A 559 -14.43 0.77 -39.56
N ASP A 560 -15.74 0.91 -39.72
CA ASP A 560 -16.59 1.69 -38.81
C ASP A 560 -16.82 1.05 -37.44
N LEU A 561 -16.33 -0.19 -37.24
CA LEU A 561 -16.31 -0.93 -35.98
C LEU A 561 -14.88 -1.10 -35.43
N THR A 562 -13.95 -0.24 -35.86
CA THR A 562 -12.62 -0.11 -35.26
C THR A 562 -12.75 0.35 -33.81
N ALA A 563 -11.98 -0.27 -32.91
CA ALA A 563 -11.97 0.03 -31.48
C ALA A 563 -10.69 0.73 -31.05
N VAL A 564 -10.80 1.57 -30.02
CA VAL A 564 -9.71 2.37 -29.45
C VAL A 564 -9.61 2.03 -27.98
N ALA A 565 -8.47 1.52 -27.53
CA ALA A 565 -8.28 1.04 -26.15
C ALA A 565 -7.19 1.81 -25.42
N TRP A 566 -7.56 2.54 -24.37
CA TRP A 566 -6.67 3.39 -23.56
C TRP A 566 -6.26 2.75 -22.24
N CYS A 567 -4.97 2.83 -21.89
CA CYS A 567 -4.44 2.45 -20.58
C CYS A 567 -3.59 3.54 -19.90
N ASP A 568 -3.39 3.38 -18.59
CA ASP A 568 -2.60 4.27 -17.72
C ASP A 568 -1.08 4.16 -17.92
N GLY A 569 -0.63 3.09 -18.57
CA GLY A 569 0.76 2.86 -18.90
C GLY A 569 1.56 2.08 -17.85
N ASP A 570 0.92 1.18 -17.09
CA ASP A 570 1.63 0.23 -16.23
C ASP A 570 2.70 -0.57 -17.01
N ILE A 571 3.84 -0.83 -16.37
CA ILE A 571 5.02 -1.43 -17.03
C ILE A 571 4.70 -2.82 -17.58
N ALA A 572 4.02 -3.68 -16.81
CA ALA A 572 3.70 -5.03 -17.25
C ALA A 572 2.59 -5.03 -18.31
N GLN A 573 1.61 -4.13 -18.16
CA GLN A 573 0.55 -3.94 -19.16
C GLN A 573 1.12 -3.48 -20.51
N LEU A 574 1.94 -2.41 -20.51
CA LEU A 574 2.58 -1.90 -21.72
C LEU A 574 3.49 -2.93 -22.38
N ALA A 575 4.30 -3.64 -21.60
CA ALA A 575 5.16 -4.69 -22.14
C ALA A 575 4.35 -5.82 -22.79
N THR A 576 3.14 -6.10 -22.29
CA THR A 576 2.26 -7.13 -22.85
C THR A 576 1.55 -6.64 -24.10
N ILE A 577 1.10 -5.38 -24.12
CA ILE A 577 0.44 -4.76 -25.28
C ILE A 577 1.42 -4.55 -26.43
N ALA A 578 2.62 -4.04 -26.14
CA ALA A 578 3.65 -3.74 -27.13
C ALA A 578 4.40 -4.98 -27.65
N ASP A 579 4.06 -6.17 -27.15
CA ASP A 579 4.57 -7.43 -27.68
C ASP A 579 3.97 -7.70 -29.07
N GLU A 580 4.81 -8.09 -30.03
CA GLU A 580 4.40 -8.27 -31.43
C GLU A 580 3.25 -9.28 -31.58
N SER A 581 3.20 -10.32 -30.74
CA SER A 581 2.12 -11.30 -30.77
C SER A 581 0.78 -10.69 -30.35
N THR A 582 0.78 -9.72 -29.43
CA THR A 582 -0.42 -8.99 -29.01
C THR A 582 -0.80 -7.93 -30.04
N LEU A 583 0.17 -7.17 -30.54
CA LEU A 583 -0.07 -6.16 -31.58
C LEU A 583 -0.63 -6.78 -32.87
N SER A 584 -0.20 -7.99 -33.24
CA SER A 584 -0.79 -8.73 -34.35
C SER A 584 -2.27 -9.03 -34.10
N LYS A 585 -2.62 -9.55 -32.90
CA LYS A 585 -4.03 -9.82 -32.54
C LYS A 585 -4.89 -8.56 -32.56
N TYR A 586 -4.32 -7.42 -32.17
CA TYR A 586 -4.98 -6.13 -32.18
C TYR A 586 -5.22 -5.62 -33.60
N ARG A 587 -4.22 -5.71 -34.48
CA ARG A 587 -4.38 -5.43 -35.93
C ARG A 587 -5.44 -6.30 -36.58
N ASP A 588 -5.39 -7.62 -36.36
CA ASP A 588 -6.38 -8.58 -36.91
C ASP A 588 -7.81 -8.26 -36.45
N ARG A 589 -7.95 -7.68 -35.25
CA ARG A 589 -9.23 -7.29 -34.67
C ARG A 589 -9.58 -5.81 -34.81
N LYS A 590 -8.82 -5.01 -35.58
CA LYS A 590 -9.00 -3.55 -35.70
C LYS A 590 -9.16 -2.86 -34.33
N VAL A 591 -8.21 -3.13 -33.43
CA VAL A 591 -8.13 -2.51 -32.09
C VAL A 591 -6.84 -1.72 -32.02
N HIS A 592 -6.94 -0.40 -31.82
CA HIS A 592 -5.77 0.47 -31.69
C HIS A 592 -5.49 0.76 -30.20
N PRO A 593 -4.34 0.32 -29.66
CA PRO A 593 -3.94 0.57 -28.28
C PRO A 593 -3.25 1.91 -28.09
N TYR A 594 -3.72 2.65 -27.09
CA TYR A 594 -3.17 3.93 -26.69
C TYR A 594 -2.80 3.95 -25.21
N LYS A 595 -1.81 4.77 -24.92
CA LYS A 595 -1.29 5.00 -23.58
C LYS A 595 -1.50 6.48 -23.22
N GLN A 596 -1.87 6.74 -21.97
CA GLN A 596 -1.87 8.06 -21.35
C GLN A 596 -0.47 8.56 -20.98
N SER A 597 -0.36 9.84 -20.64
CA SER A 597 0.89 10.42 -20.16
C SER A 597 1.30 9.83 -18.81
N ALA A 598 2.60 9.56 -18.65
CA ALA A 598 3.13 9.03 -17.41
C ALA A 598 2.78 9.91 -16.19
N ALA A 599 2.33 9.26 -15.11
CA ALA A 599 1.93 9.91 -13.86
C ALA A 599 0.76 10.90 -13.96
N ARG A 600 -0.12 10.78 -14.97
CA ARG A 600 -1.30 11.63 -15.14
C ARG A 600 -2.64 10.91 -15.08
N SER A 601 -2.70 9.66 -14.59
CA SER A 601 -3.96 8.89 -14.55
C SER A 601 -5.12 9.65 -13.84
N ALA A 602 -4.87 10.40 -12.75
CA ALA A 602 -5.94 11.14 -12.07
C ALA A 602 -6.52 12.33 -12.86
N ALA A 603 -5.89 12.71 -13.97
CA ALA A 603 -6.34 13.79 -14.84
C ALA A 603 -6.72 13.32 -16.25
N GLU A 604 -6.17 12.20 -16.71
CA GLU A 604 -6.37 11.70 -18.07
C GLU A 604 -7.19 10.39 -18.12
N GLN A 605 -7.22 9.59 -17.04
CA GLN A 605 -7.88 8.28 -17.04
C GLN A 605 -9.36 8.40 -16.74
N ALA A 606 -10.20 8.04 -17.73
CA ALA A 606 -11.66 8.07 -17.58
C ALA A 606 -12.14 7.22 -16.39
N ALA A 607 -11.47 6.10 -16.12
CA ALA A 607 -11.77 5.26 -14.95
C ALA A 607 -11.55 5.98 -13.61
N ASP A 608 -10.45 6.72 -13.46
CA ASP A 608 -10.13 7.50 -12.26
C ASP A 608 -11.06 8.72 -12.09
N LEU A 609 -11.48 9.32 -13.20
CA LEU A 609 -12.38 10.48 -13.23
C LEU A 609 -13.86 10.09 -13.13
N SER A 610 -14.21 8.82 -13.30
CA SER A 610 -15.56 8.35 -13.05
C SER A 610 -15.87 8.34 -11.55
N PRO A 611 -17.08 8.75 -11.11
CA PRO A 611 -17.53 8.55 -9.73
C PRO A 611 -17.57 7.08 -9.29
N LYS A 612 -17.47 6.12 -10.22
CA LYS A 612 -17.53 4.66 -10.01
C LYS A 612 -16.66 4.23 -8.83
N PHE A 613 -15.35 4.49 -8.84
CA PHE A 613 -14.42 3.96 -7.83
C PHE A 613 -14.75 4.45 -6.41
N LYS A 614 -15.17 5.71 -6.28
CA LYS A 614 -15.55 6.30 -5.00
C LYS A 614 -16.83 5.64 -4.45
N LEU A 615 -17.83 5.48 -5.31
CA LEU A 615 -19.10 4.87 -4.96
C LEU A 615 -18.96 3.37 -4.66
N GLU A 616 -18.18 2.65 -5.46
CA GLU A 616 -17.89 1.23 -5.30
C GLU A 616 -17.25 0.95 -3.94
N LYS A 617 -16.23 1.72 -3.56
CA LYS A 617 -15.61 1.61 -2.24
C LYS A 617 -16.55 1.99 -1.11
N ALA A 618 -17.39 3.03 -1.28
CA ALA A 618 -18.35 3.44 -0.26
C ALA A 618 -19.43 2.38 -0.02
N VAL A 619 -20.05 1.86 -1.08
CA VAL A 619 -21.09 0.82 -1.02
C VAL A 619 -20.49 -0.52 -0.58
N GLY A 620 -19.29 -0.86 -1.07
CA GLY A 620 -18.57 -2.08 -0.74
C GLY A 620 -18.22 -2.18 0.74
N LYS A 621 -17.83 -1.08 1.40
CA LYS A 621 -17.59 -1.03 2.85
C LYS A 621 -18.84 -1.26 3.69
N ALA A 622 -20.00 -0.80 3.21
CA ALA A 622 -21.29 -0.92 3.89
C ALA A 622 -22.00 -2.25 3.64
N THR A 623 -21.45 -3.12 2.78
CA THR A 623 -22.10 -4.38 2.36
C THR A 623 -21.27 -5.59 2.79
N THR A 624 -21.93 -6.64 3.28
CA THR A 624 -21.33 -7.95 3.57
C THR A 624 -22.35 -9.07 3.36
N SER A 625 -21.88 -10.24 2.96
CA SER A 625 -22.62 -11.50 2.86
C SER A 625 -22.27 -12.48 3.98
N LYS A 626 -21.41 -12.09 4.93
CA LYS A 626 -20.86 -12.96 5.99
C LYS A 626 -21.95 -13.76 6.70
N ASN A 627 -22.98 -13.07 7.17
CA ASN A 627 -24.05 -13.65 7.99
C ASN A 627 -25.13 -14.39 7.18
N ILE A 628 -24.99 -14.48 5.85
CA ILE A 628 -25.94 -15.21 4.99
C ILE A 628 -25.35 -16.60 4.71
N PRO A 629 -25.97 -17.69 5.16
CA PRO A 629 -25.51 -19.05 4.85
C PRO A 629 -25.46 -19.29 3.34
N ALA A 630 -24.48 -20.07 2.85
CA ALA A 630 -24.35 -20.39 1.43
C ALA A 630 -25.64 -21.04 0.87
N ALA A 631 -26.27 -21.94 1.63
CA ALA A 631 -27.55 -22.56 1.29
C ALA A 631 -28.71 -21.55 1.08
N ALA A 632 -28.64 -20.38 1.71
CA ALA A 632 -29.64 -19.32 1.59
C ALA A 632 -29.28 -18.28 0.50
N HIS A 633 -28.12 -18.41 -0.16
CA HIS A 633 -27.62 -17.44 -1.14
C HIS A 633 -27.02 -18.17 -2.36
N ARG A 634 -27.81 -18.30 -3.43
CA ARG A 634 -27.43 -19.08 -4.63
C ARG A 634 -26.05 -18.74 -5.21
N PHE A 635 -25.73 -17.46 -5.35
CA PHE A 635 -24.43 -17.04 -5.90
C PHE A 635 -23.25 -17.35 -4.96
N LYS A 636 -23.37 -17.08 -3.65
CA LYS A 636 -22.41 -17.52 -2.62
C LYS A 636 -22.20 -19.03 -2.64
N SER A 637 -23.27 -19.82 -2.77
CA SER A 637 -23.16 -21.28 -2.92
C SER A 637 -22.36 -21.68 -4.16
N ARG A 638 -22.57 -20.99 -5.29
CA ARG A 638 -21.81 -21.21 -6.52
C ARG A 638 -20.33 -20.91 -6.32
N ILE A 639 -19.98 -19.79 -5.68
CA ILE A 639 -18.58 -19.45 -5.37
C ILE A 639 -17.94 -20.49 -4.45
N CYS A 640 -18.64 -20.93 -3.39
CA CYS A 640 -18.15 -21.99 -2.52
C CYS A 640 -17.82 -23.26 -3.31
N ASN A 641 -18.71 -23.69 -4.20
CA ASN A 641 -18.51 -24.87 -5.03
C ASN A 641 -17.35 -24.69 -6.01
N THR A 642 -17.22 -23.53 -6.65
CA THR A 642 -16.12 -23.23 -7.57
C THR A 642 -14.77 -23.23 -6.86
N PHE A 643 -14.69 -22.71 -5.63
CA PHE A 643 -13.45 -22.75 -4.83
C PHE A 643 -13.11 -24.17 -4.40
N GLU A 644 -14.10 -24.98 -4.03
CA GLU A 644 -13.90 -26.38 -3.68
C GLU A 644 -13.43 -27.19 -4.89
N GLN A 645 -14.03 -26.95 -6.06
CA GLN A 645 -13.59 -27.57 -7.31
C GLN A 645 -12.15 -27.16 -7.67
N ALA A 646 -11.82 -25.87 -7.60
CA ALA A 646 -10.46 -25.38 -7.85
C ALA A 646 -9.43 -25.96 -6.87
N ARG A 647 -9.83 -26.25 -5.63
CA ARG A 647 -9.00 -26.94 -4.63
C ARG A 647 -8.71 -28.39 -5.02
N LEU A 648 -9.73 -29.11 -5.49
CA LEU A 648 -9.65 -30.53 -5.82
C LEU A 648 -9.00 -30.79 -7.19
N GLU A 649 -9.28 -29.95 -8.19
CA GLU A 649 -8.90 -30.17 -9.59
C GLU A 649 -7.68 -29.33 -10.03
N ASN A 650 -7.44 -28.17 -9.39
CA ASN A 650 -6.39 -27.23 -9.83
C ASN A 650 -5.36 -26.90 -8.73
N GLY A 651 -5.42 -27.56 -7.57
CA GLY A 651 -4.42 -27.38 -6.53
C GLY A 651 -4.48 -26.06 -5.76
N LEU A 652 -5.60 -25.33 -5.81
CA LEU A 652 -5.75 -24.07 -5.10
C LEU A 652 -5.85 -24.32 -3.58
N ARG A 653 -4.79 -23.99 -2.83
CA ARG A 653 -4.63 -24.33 -1.40
C ARG A 653 -4.60 -23.08 -0.52
N LEU A 654 -5.67 -22.29 -0.59
CA LEU A 654 -5.79 -21.08 0.21
C LEU A 654 -6.14 -21.40 1.68
N PRO A 655 -5.51 -20.74 2.67
CA PRO A 655 -5.94 -20.79 4.06
C PRO A 655 -7.42 -20.39 4.21
N ASP A 656 -8.16 -21.06 5.08
CA ASP A 656 -9.59 -20.83 5.35
C ASP A 656 -9.95 -19.35 5.53
N ARG A 657 -9.08 -18.59 6.20
CA ARG A 657 -9.27 -17.13 6.41
C ARG A 657 -9.34 -16.36 5.08
N LYS A 658 -8.47 -16.68 4.13
CA LYS A 658 -8.41 -16.03 2.81
C LYS A 658 -9.61 -16.47 1.97
N VAL A 659 -9.97 -17.76 2.04
CA VAL A 659 -11.18 -18.30 1.37
C VAL A 659 -12.43 -17.59 1.86
N LYS A 660 -12.64 -17.46 3.18
CA LYS A 660 -13.80 -16.76 3.75
C LYS A 660 -13.86 -15.29 3.37
N ALA A 661 -12.72 -14.59 3.40
CA ALA A 661 -12.63 -13.19 2.99
C ALA A 661 -12.97 -13.01 1.49
N LEU A 662 -12.46 -13.88 0.62
CA LEU A 662 -12.75 -13.86 -0.81
C LEU A 662 -14.21 -14.22 -1.10
N ILE A 663 -14.75 -15.27 -0.47
CA ILE A 663 -16.17 -15.62 -0.63
C ILE A 663 -17.05 -14.45 -0.22
N ASP A 664 -16.79 -13.79 0.91
CA ASP A 664 -17.59 -12.64 1.33
C ASP A 664 -17.47 -11.47 0.36
N TYR A 665 -16.24 -11.17 -0.09
CA TYR A 665 -15.95 -10.10 -1.03
C TYR A 665 -16.60 -10.31 -2.39
N ILE A 666 -16.41 -11.48 -3.00
CA ILE A 666 -16.96 -11.83 -4.33
C ILE A 666 -18.49 -11.90 -4.26
N SER A 667 -19.05 -12.49 -3.20
CA SER A 667 -20.52 -12.68 -3.08
C SER A 667 -21.30 -11.37 -3.00
N LYS A 668 -20.75 -10.33 -2.37
CA LYS A 668 -21.40 -9.02 -2.29
C LYS A 668 -21.25 -8.18 -3.56
N HIS A 669 -20.23 -8.48 -4.36
CA HIS A 669 -19.76 -7.58 -5.40
C HIS A 669 -20.78 -7.34 -6.53
N PRO A 670 -21.55 -8.34 -7.02
CA PRO A 670 -22.61 -8.07 -8.00
C PRO A 670 -23.63 -7.04 -7.48
N GLY A 671 -24.02 -7.13 -6.21
CA GLY A 671 -24.92 -6.15 -5.59
C GLY A 671 -24.31 -4.76 -5.37
N VAL A 672 -22.98 -4.66 -5.29
CA VAL A 672 -22.25 -3.39 -5.26
C VAL A 672 -22.25 -2.77 -6.66
N LEU A 673 -21.84 -3.54 -7.67
CA LEU A 673 -21.78 -3.07 -9.06
C LEU A 673 -23.15 -2.68 -9.59
N ALA A 674 -24.21 -3.44 -9.28
CA ALA A 674 -25.57 -3.11 -9.68
C ALA A 674 -26.03 -1.72 -9.22
N LYS A 675 -25.49 -1.21 -8.10
CA LYS A 675 -25.81 0.12 -7.57
C LYS A 675 -24.93 1.24 -8.12
N VAL A 676 -23.73 0.90 -8.59
CA VAL A 676 -22.67 1.87 -8.89
C VAL A 676 -22.41 2.00 -10.39
N VAL A 677 -22.51 0.91 -11.13
CA VAL A 677 -22.28 0.86 -12.57
C VAL A 677 -23.55 1.27 -13.30
N THR A 678 -23.78 2.56 -13.41
CA THR A 678 -24.81 3.11 -14.30
C THR A 678 -24.17 3.80 -15.49
N THR A 679 -24.87 3.82 -16.61
CA THR A 679 -24.48 4.45 -17.86
C THR A 679 -23.92 5.85 -17.67
N HIS A 680 -24.64 6.70 -16.93
CA HIS A 680 -24.22 8.07 -16.62
C HIS A 680 -22.94 8.14 -15.76
N ILE A 681 -22.81 7.27 -14.75
CA ILE A 681 -21.62 7.28 -13.88
C ILE A 681 -20.37 6.90 -14.66
N ILE A 682 -20.46 5.90 -15.53
CA ILE A 682 -19.33 5.45 -16.34
C ILE A 682 -18.96 6.49 -17.39
N ALA A 683 -19.93 6.97 -18.17
CA ALA A 683 -19.67 7.93 -19.25
C ALA A 683 -19.14 9.29 -18.74
N ALA A 684 -19.50 9.70 -17.52
CA ALA A 684 -19.02 10.94 -16.92
C ALA A 684 -17.48 11.06 -16.87
N GLY A 685 -16.76 9.94 -16.70
CA GLY A 685 -15.29 9.96 -16.68
C GLY A 685 -14.67 10.33 -18.03
N PHE A 686 -15.30 9.93 -19.14
CA PHE A 686 -14.87 10.28 -20.50
C PHE A 686 -15.27 11.71 -20.88
N SER A 687 -16.35 12.23 -20.27
CA SER A 687 -16.69 13.64 -20.43
C SER A 687 -15.75 14.55 -19.66
N GLU A 688 -15.37 14.17 -18.45
CA GLU A 688 -14.48 14.98 -17.59
C GLU A 688 -13.06 15.14 -18.18
N ASN A 689 -12.52 14.15 -18.89
CA ASN A 689 -11.22 14.28 -19.56
C ASN A 689 -11.30 14.82 -21.00
N GLY A 690 -12.50 15.19 -21.49
CA GLY A 690 -12.69 15.71 -22.84
C GLY A 690 -12.60 14.67 -23.97
N MET A 691 -12.47 13.37 -23.68
CA MET A 691 -12.53 12.34 -24.71
C MET A 691 -13.90 12.27 -25.39
N VAL A 692 -14.96 12.72 -24.72
CA VAL A 692 -16.27 12.98 -25.34
C VAL A 692 -16.88 14.26 -24.78
N SER A 693 -17.49 15.11 -25.60
CA SER A 693 -18.10 16.37 -25.14
C SER A 693 -19.29 16.16 -24.19
N LYS A 694 -20.12 15.14 -24.47
CA LYS A 694 -21.30 14.77 -23.70
C LYS A 694 -21.41 13.26 -23.64
N PRO A 695 -21.98 12.69 -22.57
CA PRO A 695 -21.98 11.24 -22.39
C PRO A 695 -22.76 10.46 -23.45
N PHE A 696 -23.57 11.09 -24.32
CA PHE A 696 -24.27 10.45 -25.45
C PHE A 696 -24.58 11.48 -26.55
N GLY A 697 -23.86 11.46 -27.68
CA GLY A 697 -24.36 12.04 -28.92
C GLY A 697 -25.62 11.28 -29.37
N ALA A 698 -26.60 11.96 -29.98
CA ALA A 698 -27.81 11.29 -30.47
C ALA A 698 -27.52 10.20 -31.53
N ASP A 699 -26.32 10.23 -32.12
CA ASP A 699 -25.81 9.31 -33.12
C ASP A 699 -24.86 8.21 -32.56
N GLY A 700 -24.57 8.23 -31.26
CA GLY A 700 -23.70 7.24 -30.61
C GLY A 700 -22.20 7.38 -30.91
N LEU A 701 -21.76 8.52 -31.48
CA LEU A 701 -20.35 8.77 -31.82
C LEU A 701 -19.61 9.53 -30.70
N ALA A 702 -18.29 9.31 -30.60
CA ALA A 702 -17.42 9.91 -29.59
C ALA A 702 -16.70 11.14 -30.16
N TYR A 703 -17.34 12.31 -30.05
CA TYR A 703 -16.75 13.59 -30.47
C TYR A 703 -15.80 14.14 -29.38
N PRO A 704 -14.48 14.26 -29.63
CA PRO A 704 -13.56 14.90 -28.68
C PRO A 704 -13.93 16.36 -28.42
N ASP A 705 -13.86 16.76 -27.16
CA ASP A 705 -13.97 18.16 -26.74
C ASP A 705 -12.57 18.72 -26.48
N PHE A 706 -12.11 19.60 -27.37
CA PHE A 706 -10.75 20.15 -27.29
C PHE A 706 -10.52 20.93 -25.99
N ASP A 707 -11.47 21.76 -25.57
CA ASP A 707 -11.35 22.55 -24.35
C ASP A 707 -11.43 21.64 -23.10
N GLY A 708 -12.24 20.58 -23.17
CA GLY A 708 -12.24 19.51 -22.16
C GLY A 708 -10.89 18.79 -22.05
N LEU A 709 -10.25 18.46 -23.18
CA LEU A 709 -8.92 17.85 -23.22
C LEU A 709 -7.86 18.78 -22.61
N LEU A 710 -7.95 20.08 -22.88
CA LEU A 710 -7.13 21.11 -22.25
C LEU A 710 -7.39 21.22 -20.74
N GLY A 711 -8.64 21.02 -20.32
CA GLY A 711 -9.07 20.97 -18.91
C GLY A 711 -8.36 19.91 -18.06
N THR A 712 -7.69 18.92 -18.68
CA THR A 712 -6.85 17.94 -17.96
C THR A 712 -5.58 18.54 -17.34
N CYS A 713 -5.21 19.77 -17.70
CA CYS A 713 -4.14 20.51 -17.04
C CYS A 713 -4.59 20.99 -15.65
N SER A 714 -3.93 20.51 -14.60
CA SER A 714 -4.28 20.89 -13.22
C SER A 714 -3.92 22.35 -12.87
N LYS A 715 -3.08 23.00 -13.69
CA LYS A 715 -2.80 24.44 -13.60
C LYS A 715 -3.78 25.18 -14.50
N THR A 716 -4.48 26.18 -13.95
CA THR A 716 -5.32 27.08 -14.73
C THR A 716 -4.52 27.68 -15.88
N MET A 717 -4.95 27.43 -17.11
CA MET A 717 -4.36 28.03 -18.31
C MET A 717 -4.95 29.41 -18.53
N LYS A 718 -4.10 30.38 -18.84
CA LYS A 718 -4.53 31.72 -19.24
C LYS A 718 -5.05 31.69 -20.68
N SER A 719 -5.81 32.69 -21.10
CA SER A 719 -6.27 32.81 -22.49
C SER A 719 -5.11 32.75 -23.49
N ASP A 720 -4.03 33.49 -23.23
CA ASP A 720 -2.82 33.47 -24.06
C ASP A 720 -2.21 32.06 -24.19
N ASP A 721 -2.28 31.24 -23.14
CA ASP A 721 -1.78 29.86 -23.17
C ASP A 721 -2.67 28.96 -24.03
N ILE A 722 -3.98 29.17 -24.01
CA ILE A 722 -4.95 28.44 -24.81
C ILE A 722 -4.81 28.83 -26.28
N ASP A 723 -4.64 30.11 -26.58
CA ASP A 723 -4.44 30.60 -27.94
C ASP A 723 -3.11 30.10 -28.52
N PHE A 724 -2.05 30.13 -27.72
CA PHE A 724 -0.76 29.52 -28.05
C PHE A 724 -0.88 28.01 -28.31
N MET A 725 -1.68 27.32 -27.50
CA MET A 725 -1.91 25.88 -27.67
C MET A 725 -2.67 25.61 -28.97
N LYS A 726 -3.73 26.38 -29.27
CA LYS A 726 -4.54 26.26 -30.49
C LYS A 726 -3.73 26.54 -31.76
N SER A 727 -2.85 27.55 -31.75
CA SER A 727 -2.05 27.90 -32.93
C SER A 727 -1.01 26.83 -33.29
N HIS A 728 -0.44 26.14 -32.30
CA HIS A 728 0.55 25.09 -32.52
C HIS A 728 -0.03 23.68 -32.54
N PHE A 729 -1.31 23.50 -32.18
CA PHE A 729 -1.96 22.20 -32.10
C PHE A 729 -1.87 21.38 -33.41
N PRO A 730 -2.04 21.97 -34.62
CA PRO A 730 -1.87 21.23 -35.86
C PRO A 730 -0.51 20.55 -35.99
N ARG A 731 0.59 21.23 -35.58
CA ARG A 731 1.93 20.64 -35.62
C ARG A 731 2.06 19.46 -34.66
N LEU A 732 1.43 19.53 -33.48
CA LEU A 732 1.40 18.41 -32.52
C LEU A 732 0.62 17.22 -33.07
N VAL A 733 -0.50 17.46 -33.77
CA VAL A 733 -1.31 16.41 -34.40
C VAL A 733 -0.53 15.75 -35.54
N THR A 734 0.11 16.53 -36.42
CA THR A 734 1.01 16.00 -37.47
C THR A 734 2.10 15.12 -36.88
N GLU A 735 2.70 15.52 -35.76
CA GLU A 735 3.72 14.71 -35.09
C GLU A 735 3.18 13.35 -34.60
N VAL A 736 1.93 13.31 -34.11
CA VAL A 736 1.28 12.05 -33.76
C VAL A 736 0.95 11.22 -35.00
N ILE A 737 0.55 11.84 -36.10
CA ILE A 737 0.29 11.15 -37.38
C ILE A 737 1.59 10.51 -37.93
N ASP A 738 2.71 11.22 -37.87
CA ASP A 738 3.96 10.78 -38.48
C ASP A 738 4.72 9.78 -37.59
N HIS A 739 4.68 10.00 -36.27
CA HIS A 739 5.52 9.26 -35.32
C HIS A 739 4.74 8.54 -34.24
N GLY A 740 3.42 8.68 -34.12
CA GLY A 740 2.60 8.05 -33.07
C GLY A 740 2.78 8.61 -31.66
N HIS A 741 3.58 9.67 -31.49
CA HIS A 741 3.76 10.39 -30.22
C HIS A 741 4.39 11.75 -30.48
N VAL A 742 4.14 12.74 -29.62
CA VAL A 742 4.88 14.00 -29.65
C VAL A 742 6.17 13.90 -28.84
N GLY A 743 7.31 14.03 -29.51
CA GLY A 743 8.64 14.05 -28.88
C GLY A 743 8.94 15.35 -28.12
N GLU A 744 9.88 15.30 -27.17
CA GLU A 744 10.30 16.50 -26.43
C GLU A 744 10.95 17.56 -27.34
N THR A 745 11.66 17.12 -28.38
CA THR A 745 12.31 18.02 -29.35
C THR A 745 11.29 18.91 -30.06
N VAL A 746 10.11 18.39 -30.37
CA VAL A 746 9.03 19.16 -31.00
C VAL A 746 8.48 20.21 -30.03
N PHE A 747 8.38 19.89 -28.74
CA PHE A 747 8.00 20.88 -27.74
C PHE A 747 9.06 21.96 -27.57
N ASP A 748 10.34 21.60 -27.65
CA ASP A 748 11.45 22.56 -27.60
C ASP A 748 11.46 23.46 -28.83
N GLU A 749 11.27 22.92 -30.04
CA GLU A 749 11.18 23.67 -31.31
C GLU A 749 10.01 24.65 -31.36
N LEU A 750 8.90 24.30 -30.72
CA LEU A 750 7.69 25.12 -30.65
C LEU A 750 7.66 26.04 -29.43
N ASP A 751 8.76 26.18 -28.69
CA ASP A 751 8.89 27.03 -27.50
C ASP A 751 7.86 26.73 -26.40
N PHE A 752 7.44 25.47 -26.24
CA PHE A 752 6.58 25.10 -25.12
C PHE A 752 7.35 25.20 -23.80
N PRO A 753 6.73 25.77 -22.75
CA PRO A 753 7.38 25.87 -21.45
C PRO A 753 7.71 24.49 -20.90
N MET A 754 8.88 24.37 -20.28
CA MET A 754 9.31 23.14 -19.62
C MET A 754 8.40 22.80 -18.43
N ASP A 755 8.41 21.52 -18.06
CA ASP A 755 7.64 21.04 -16.92
C ASP A 755 8.22 21.63 -15.64
N LEU A 756 7.36 22.17 -14.75
CA LEU A 756 7.78 22.77 -13.50
C LEU A 756 7.39 21.89 -12.31
N ASP A 757 8.31 21.67 -11.38
CA ASP A 757 8.04 21.06 -10.09
C ASP A 757 7.25 21.99 -9.14
N SER A 758 6.94 21.50 -7.94
CA SER A 758 6.22 22.23 -6.90
C SER A 758 6.98 23.42 -6.33
N LEU A 759 8.30 23.48 -6.56
CA LEU A 759 9.17 24.61 -6.21
C LEU A 759 9.36 25.59 -7.38
N GLY A 760 8.78 25.29 -8.55
CA GLY A 760 8.92 26.12 -9.76
C GLY A 760 10.20 25.86 -10.53
N GLN A 761 10.93 24.77 -10.27
CA GLN A 761 12.14 24.39 -11.01
C GLN A 761 11.77 23.60 -12.26
N GLU A 762 12.53 23.82 -13.33
CA GLU A 762 12.36 23.11 -14.59
C GLU A 762 12.85 21.67 -14.51
N ILE A 763 12.03 20.75 -15.02
CA ILE A 763 12.28 19.30 -15.02
C ILE A 763 12.37 18.82 -16.48
N PRO A 764 13.59 18.58 -16.99
CA PRO A 764 13.75 18.05 -18.34
C PRO A 764 13.35 16.57 -18.42
N LYS A 765 12.87 16.17 -19.60
CA LYS A 765 12.51 14.78 -19.92
C LYS A 765 13.35 14.28 -21.10
N HIS A 766 13.96 13.12 -20.95
CA HIS A 766 14.85 12.53 -21.96
C HIS A 766 14.56 11.04 -22.19
N GLN A 767 13.28 10.63 -22.13
CA GLN A 767 12.92 9.23 -22.16
C GLN A 767 12.78 8.70 -23.59
N GLY A 768 13.70 7.82 -23.99
CA GLY A 768 13.62 7.07 -25.25
C GLY A 768 12.74 5.81 -25.17
N ILE A 769 12.72 5.03 -26.25
CA ILE A 769 11.85 3.84 -26.40
C ILE A 769 12.03 2.79 -25.28
N SER A 770 13.22 2.69 -24.68
CA SER A 770 13.48 1.77 -23.55
C SER A 770 12.83 2.22 -22.23
N GLN A 771 12.34 3.45 -22.16
CA GLN A 771 11.62 4.03 -21.02
C GLN A 771 10.21 4.45 -21.45
N GLU A 772 9.60 3.69 -22.37
CA GLU A 772 8.30 3.99 -22.96
C GLU A 772 7.23 4.28 -21.92
N PHE A 773 7.19 3.55 -20.78
CA PHE A 773 6.26 3.80 -19.67
C PHE A 773 6.35 5.21 -19.07
N ARG A 774 7.48 5.91 -19.22
CA ARG A 774 7.69 7.30 -18.75
C ARG A 774 7.43 8.37 -19.81
N GLN A 775 7.23 7.98 -21.06
CA GLN A 775 6.90 8.92 -22.14
C GLN A 775 5.50 9.53 -21.94
N ARG A 776 5.22 10.61 -22.68
CA ARG A 776 3.88 11.23 -22.77
C ARG A 776 2.89 10.29 -23.48
N ALA A 777 1.65 10.74 -23.67
CA ALA A 777 0.63 9.97 -24.39
C ALA A 777 1.10 9.50 -25.78
N LYS A 778 0.64 8.30 -26.18
CA LYS A 778 1.26 7.57 -27.30
C LYS A 778 0.34 6.52 -27.93
N CYS A 779 0.46 6.36 -29.25
CA CYS A 779 -0.05 5.25 -30.03
C CYS A 779 0.94 4.07 -30.00
N LEU A 780 0.52 2.91 -29.46
CA LEU A 780 1.45 1.81 -29.20
C LEU A 780 1.69 0.92 -30.42
N ASP A 781 0.75 0.84 -31.35
CA ASP A 781 0.82 0.04 -32.58
C ASP A 781 1.24 0.84 -33.82
N HIS A 782 1.54 2.13 -33.68
CA HIS A 782 2.05 2.96 -34.77
C HIS A 782 3.34 2.39 -35.37
N ASP A 783 3.44 2.32 -36.70
CA ASP A 783 4.55 1.68 -37.42
C ASP A 783 5.92 2.21 -36.99
N HIS A 784 6.09 3.54 -36.93
CA HIS A 784 7.32 4.16 -36.44
C HIS A 784 7.72 3.66 -35.03
N GLN A 785 6.74 3.46 -34.13
CA GLN A 785 7.01 2.98 -32.76
C GLN A 785 7.37 1.50 -32.74
N VAL A 786 6.72 0.68 -33.55
CA VAL A 786 7.07 -0.74 -33.75
C VAL A 786 8.49 -0.85 -34.29
N GLN A 787 8.85 -0.05 -35.30
CA GLN A 787 10.18 -0.02 -35.89
C GLN A 787 11.26 0.41 -34.88
N LEU A 788 11.00 1.43 -34.05
CA LEU A 788 11.91 1.83 -32.98
C LEU A 788 12.16 0.71 -31.96
N ARG A 789 11.13 -0.04 -31.59
CA ARG A 789 11.27 -1.20 -30.70
C ARG A 789 12.09 -2.31 -31.37
N ALA A 790 11.78 -2.64 -32.63
CA ALA A 790 12.51 -3.65 -33.40
C ALA A 790 14.00 -3.30 -33.58
N ALA A 791 14.30 -2.06 -33.95
CA ALA A 791 15.67 -1.56 -34.07
C ALA A 791 16.43 -1.66 -32.74
N LYS A 792 15.76 -1.40 -31.61
CA LYS A 792 16.38 -1.51 -30.29
C LYS A 792 16.71 -2.95 -29.92
N ILE A 793 15.83 -3.90 -30.26
CA ILE A 793 16.08 -5.34 -30.07
C ILE A 793 17.28 -5.78 -30.91
N LEU A 794 17.36 -5.36 -32.18
CA LEU A 794 18.50 -5.65 -33.05
C LEU A 794 19.82 -5.08 -32.50
N GLN A 795 19.82 -3.84 -32.01
CA GLN A 795 21.00 -3.24 -31.37
C GLN A 795 21.42 -4.00 -30.11
N ALA A 796 20.47 -4.46 -29.29
CA ALA A 796 20.76 -5.24 -28.10
C ALA A 796 21.39 -6.59 -28.46
N ASN A 797 20.83 -7.29 -29.46
CA ASN A 797 21.36 -8.55 -29.97
C ASN A 797 22.76 -8.37 -30.56
N ALA A 798 22.96 -7.37 -31.42
CA ALA A 798 24.28 -7.08 -32.00
C ALA A 798 25.33 -6.73 -30.94
N LYS A 799 24.95 -6.03 -29.87
CA LYS A 799 25.86 -5.76 -28.74
C LYS A 799 26.23 -7.04 -28.01
N GLN A 800 25.27 -7.94 -27.80
CA GLN A 800 25.51 -9.24 -27.18
C GLN A 800 26.40 -10.14 -28.05
N ASP A 801 26.17 -10.17 -29.36
CA ASP A 801 27.00 -10.90 -30.31
C ASP A 801 28.43 -10.34 -30.36
N ASN A 802 28.59 -9.02 -30.38
CA ASN A 802 29.91 -8.38 -30.30
C ASN A 802 30.65 -8.69 -28.99
N LEU A 803 29.95 -8.75 -27.87
CA LEU A 803 30.54 -9.15 -26.58
C LEU A 803 30.98 -10.62 -26.63
N TYR A 804 30.13 -11.49 -27.17
CA TYR A 804 30.43 -12.91 -27.34
C TYR A 804 31.63 -13.13 -28.29
N GLN A 805 31.69 -12.45 -29.44
CA GLN A 805 32.81 -12.54 -30.37
C GLN A 805 34.13 -12.05 -29.76
N LYS A 806 34.10 -10.93 -29.02
CA LYS A 806 35.27 -10.43 -28.28
C LYS A 806 35.74 -11.41 -27.23
N GLU A 807 34.82 -12.10 -26.57
CA GLU A 807 35.13 -13.15 -25.61
C GLU A 807 35.74 -14.37 -26.31
N CYS A 808 35.12 -14.90 -27.37
CA CYS A 808 35.66 -16.03 -28.15
C CYS A 808 37.08 -15.75 -28.71
N LYS A 809 37.33 -14.53 -29.21
CA LYS A 809 38.65 -14.14 -29.70
C LYS A 809 39.70 -14.20 -28.58
N ARG A 810 39.37 -13.75 -27.37
CA ARG A 810 40.28 -13.83 -26.22
C ARG A 810 40.65 -15.26 -25.85
N TYR A 811 39.67 -16.18 -25.84
CA TYR A 811 39.92 -17.60 -25.62
C TYR A 811 40.86 -18.16 -26.70
N THR A 812 40.59 -17.85 -27.96
CA THR A 812 41.37 -18.34 -29.11
C THR A 812 42.82 -17.84 -29.05
N ASP A 813 43.02 -16.53 -28.91
CA ASP A 813 44.36 -15.92 -28.85
C ASP A 813 45.20 -16.51 -27.70
N LEU A 814 44.59 -16.80 -26.55
CA LEU A 814 45.30 -17.38 -25.40
C LEU A 814 45.72 -18.83 -25.65
N VAL A 815 44.83 -19.66 -26.19
CA VAL A 815 45.12 -21.07 -26.44
C VAL A 815 46.16 -21.21 -27.57
N ASP A 816 46.06 -20.44 -28.65
CA ASP A 816 47.03 -20.47 -29.75
C ASP A 816 48.43 -20.04 -29.27
N THR A 817 48.51 -19.05 -28.38
CA THR A 817 49.77 -18.62 -27.78
C THR A 817 50.38 -19.69 -26.85
N ASN A 818 49.55 -20.49 -26.17
CA ASN A 818 50.02 -21.66 -25.40
C ASN A 818 50.52 -22.77 -26.33
N GLU A 819 49.79 -23.11 -27.38
CA GLU A 819 50.17 -24.14 -28.36
C GLU A 819 51.56 -23.84 -28.96
N ALA A 820 51.83 -22.56 -29.28
CA ALA A 820 53.14 -22.10 -29.72
C ALA A 820 54.25 -22.31 -28.67
N CYS A 821 53.93 -22.09 -27.38
CA CYS A 821 54.85 -22.34 -26.27
C CYS A 821 55.18 -23.83 -26.12
N GLU A 822 54.15 -24.69 -26.14
CA GLU A 822 54.30 -26.14 -26.04
C GLU A 822 55.13 -26.72 -27.18
N LYS A 823 54.92 -26.24 -28.41
CA LYS A 823 55.72 -26.66 -29.56
C LYS A 823 57.22 -26.44 -29.32
N LYS A 824 57.60 -25.23 -28.87
CA LYS A 824 59.01 -24.90 -28.57
C LYS A 824 59.59 -25.73 -27.43
N LEU A 825 58.82 -25.98 -26.37
CA LEU A 825 59.26 -26.81 -25.25
C LEU A 825 59.44 -28.28 -25.68
N ASN A 826 58.52 -28.82 -26.48
CA ASN A 826 58.60 -30.19 -26.98
C ASN A 826 59.80 -30.40 -27.92
N GLU A 827 60.09 -29.45 -28.81
CA GLU A 827 61.29 -29.48 -29.66
C GLU A 827 62.58 -29.52 -28.80
N ALA A 828 62.65 -28.68 -27.76
CA ALA A 828 63.79 -28.65 -26.85
C ALA A 828 63.94 -29.93 -26.00
N LEU A 829 62.82 -30.53 -25.57
CA LEU A 829 62.79 -31.80 -24.86
C LEU A 829 63.26 -32.97 -25.72
N GLN A 830 62.86 -33.01 -26.99
CA GLN A 830 63.31 -34.03 -27.93
C GLN A 830 64.82 -33.99 -28.14
N LEU A 831 65.39 -32.80 -28.31
CA LEU A 831 66.85 -32.59 -28.39
C LEU A 831 67.57 -33.07 -27.12
N ALA A 832 66.97 -32.85 -25.95
CA ALA A 832 67.51 -33.29 -24.67
C ALA A 832 67.21 -34.77 -24.34
N LYS A 833 66.43 -35.48 -25.17
CA LYS A 833 65.90 -36.85 -24.90
C LYS A 833 65.14 -36.96 -23.57
N LEU A 834 64.39 -35.91 -23.22
CA LEU A 834 63.56 -35.83 -22.01
C LEU A 834 62.08 -35.75 -22.38
N ASN A 835 61.20 -35.93 -21.39
CA ASN A 835 59.76 -35.66 -21.51
C ASN A 835 59.34 -34.55 -20.54
N MET A 836 58.13 -34.01 -20.69
CA MET A 836 57.70 -32.80 -19.97
C MET A 836 57.80 -32.90 -18.42
N PRO A 837 57.48 -34.04 -17.78
CA PRO A 837 57.73 -34.21 -16.34
C PRO A 837 59.21 -34.14 -15.94
N HIS A 838 60.11 -34.63 -16.79
CA HIS A 838 61.57 -34.65 -16.55
C HIS A 838 62.30 -33.46 -17.21
N ALA A 839 61.57 -32.45 -17.69
CA ALA A 839 62.16 -31.22 -18.19
C ALA A 839 63.10 -30.60 -17.17
N THR A 840 64.16 -29.92 -17.62
CA THR A 840 65.00 -29.11 -16.75
C THR A 840 64.58 -27.64 -16.80
N LEU A 841 64.87 -26.87 -15.75
CA LEU A 841 64.50 -25.45 -15.66
C LEU A 841 65.06 -24.62 -16.83
N ALA A 842 66.26 -24.96 -17.33
CA ALA A 842 66.91 -24.28 -18.45
C ALA A 842 66.13 -24.37 -19.77
N LEU A 843 65.30 -25.42 -19.97
CA LEU A 843 64.49 -25.56 -21.19
C LEU A 843 63.40 -24.47 -21.29
N PHE A 844 63.02 -23.85 -20.17
CA PHE A 844 62.01 -22.80 -20.12
C PHE A 844 62.58 -21.39 -20.41
N ASP A 845 63.88 -21.23 -20.64
CA ASP A 845 64.50 -19.96 -21.03
C ASP A 845 64.22 -19.58 -22.51
N GLY A 846 63.94 -20.59 -23.36
CA GLY A 846 63.72 -20.41 -24.80
C GLY A 846 62.42 -19.69 -25.17
N PRO A 847 61.22 -20.12 -24.70
CA PRO A 847 59.95 -19.50 -25.07
C PRO A 847 59.84 -18.03 -24.66
N THR A 848 59.07 -17.23 -25.39
CA THR A 848 58.92 -15.78 -25.13
C THR A 848 58.12 -15.50 -23.86
N LYS A 849 58.17 -14.24 -23.37
CA LYS A 849 57.39 -13.82 -22.19
C LYS A 849 55.87 -14.03 -22.39
N ALA A 850 55.34 -13.83 -23.60
CA ALA A 850 53.93 -13.99 -23.90
C ALA A 850 53.52 -15.47 -23.97
N GLU A 851 54.37 -16.30 -24.57
CA GLU A 851 54.20 -17.76 -24.64
C GLU A 851 54.19 -18.41 -23.26
N LEU A 852 55.18 -18.07 -22.41
CA LEU A 852 55.23 -18.56 -21.02
C LEU A 852 54.05 -18.07 -20.18
N GLN A 853 53.58 -16.84 -20.42
CA GLN A 853 52.37 -16.32 -19.75
C GLN A 853 51.16 -17.17 -20.13
N ALA A 854 50.95 -17.43 -21.43
CA ALA A 854 49.85 -18.26 -21.90
C ALA A 854 49.96 -19.69 -21.35
N PHE A 855 51.16 -20.26 -21.34
CA PHE A 855 51.45 -21.60 -20.82
C PHE A 855 51.07 -21.79 -19.35
N VAL A 856 51.42 -20.80 -18.52
CA VAL A 856 51.01 -20.78 -17.12
C VAL A 856 49.51 -20.48 -17.00
N HIS A 857 48.99 -19.55 -17.81
CA HIS A 857 47.61 -19.08 -17.72
C HIS A 857 46.62 -20.21 -17.96
N VAL A 858 46.77 -20.96 -19.06
CA VAL A 858 45.83 -22.03 -19.42
C VAL A 858 45.88 -23.23 -18.47
N ARG A 859 46.85 -23.29 -17.54
CA ARG A 859 47.03 -24.37 -16.54
C ARG A 859 46.73 -23.94 -15.11
N SER A 860 46.69 -22.63 -14.86
CA SER A 860 46.63 -22.07 -13.51
C SER A 860 45.44 -21.16 -13.28
N PHE A 861 44.77 -20.66 -14.33
CA PHE A 861 43.61 -19.79 -14.21
C PHE A 861 42.37 -20.37 -14.90
N PRO A 862 41.19 -20.30 -14.26
CA PRO A 862 39.97 -20.90 -14.78
C PRO A 862 39.31 -20.08 -15.89
N THR A 863 39.73 -18.81 -16.09
CA THR A 863 39.13 -17.90 -17.08
C THR A 863 40.20 -17.09 -17.83
N VAL A 864 39.86 -16.59 -19.02
CA VAL A 864 40.75 -15.70 -19.83
C VAL A 864 40.84 -14.27 -19.31
N ASN A 865 39.96 -13.87 -18.38
CA ASN A 865 39.84 -12.48 -17.96
C ASN A 865 40.86 -12.14 -16.84
N LYS A 866 41.70 -11.14 -17.11
CA LYS A 866 42.92 -10.85 -16.33
C LYS A 866 42.74 -10.16 -14.96
N THR A 867 41.53 -9.95 -14.43
CA THR A 867 41.38 -8.92 -13.38
C THR A 867 40.50 -9.20 -12.16
N LYS A 868 39.81 -10.35 -12.02
CA LYS A 868 39.02 -10.62 -10.80
C LYS A 868 39.07 -12.05 -10.23
N ASP A 869 39.48 -13.05 -11.01
CA ASP A 869 39.46 -14.47 -10.60
C ASP A 869 40.87 -15.01 -10.26
N TRP A 870 41.84 -14.11 -10.03
CA TRP A 870 43.21 -14.48 -9.78
C TRP A 870 43.44 -14.78 -8.30
N PRO A 871 44.07 -15.89 -7.90
CA PRO A 871 44.66 -16.02 -6.57
C PRO A 871 45.49 -14.77 -6.23
N SER A 872 45.17 -14.14 -5.08
CA SER A 872 45.74 -12.86 -4.65
C SER A 872 47.28 -12.87 -4.52
N GLU A 873 47.87 -14.05 -4.40
CA GLU A 873 49.30 -14.31 -4.29
C GLU A 873 50.06 -14.12 -5.62
N LEU A 874 49.40 -14.33 -6.77
CA LEU A 874 49.96 -14.10 -8.11
C LEU A 874 49.51 -12.75 -8.72
N ALA A 875 48.45 -12.14 -8.19
CA ALA A 875 47.86 -10.92 -8.74
C ALA A 875 48.71 -9.65 -8.53
N ALA A 876 49.50 -9.60 -7.46
CA ALA A 876 50.44 -8.51 -7.23
C ALA A 876 51.72 -8.76 -8.05
N GLY A 877 51.87 -8.07 -9.19
CA GLY A 877 53.10 -8.13 -10.00
C GLY A 877 53.07 -9.09 -11.19
N TRP A 878 51.90 -9.61 -11.59
CA TRP A 878 51.77 -10.39 -12.83
C TRP A 878 51.46 -9.53 -14.07
N PRO A 879 52.14 -9.72 -15.22
CA PRO A 879 53.35 -10.46 -15.52
C PRO A 879 54.57 -10.41 -14.60
N PRO A 880 55.02 -11.45 -13.87
CA PRO A 880 56.37 -11.35 -13.33
C PRO A 880 57.36 -11.17 -14.48
N LYS A 881 58.56 -10.64 -14.17
CA LYS A 881 59.64 -10.61 -15.17
C LYS A 881 59.90 -12.04 -15.65
N LYS A 882 60.31 -12.19 -16.92
CA LYS A 882 60.56 -13.50 -17.51
C LYS A 882 61.55 -14.31 -16.65
N GLY A 883 62.64 -13.66 -16.22
CA GLY A 883 63.76 -14.28 -15.50
C GLY A 883 64.62 -15.15 -16.42
N LYS A 884 65.63 -15.79 -15.83
CA LYS A 884 66.46 -16.85 -16.42
C LYS A 884 66.61 -18.02 -15.45
N SER A 885 66.94 -19.20 -15.97
CA SER A 885 67.20 -20.40 -15.15
C SER A 885 68.40 -20.28 -14.19
N THR A 886 69.24 -19.26 -14.35
CA THR A 886 70.40 -18.95 -13.49
C THR A 886 70.10 -17.94 -12.37
N ASP A 887 68.88 -17.38 -12.30
CA ASP A 887 68.54 -16.38 -11.30
C ASP A 887 68.35 -17.05 -9.91
N PRO A 888 68.80 -16.42 -8.79
CA PRO A 888 68.73 -17.01 -7.46
C PRO A 888 67.28 -17.30 -7.02
N ILE A 889 67.06 -18.40 -6.30
CA ILE A 889 65.74 -18.82 -5.80
C ILE A 889 65.23 -17.77 -4.79
N VAL A 890 64.24 -16.98 -5.19
CA VAL A 890 63.64 -15.90 -4.38
C VAL A 890 62.39 -16.44 -3.64
N PRO A 891 62.01 -15.91 -2.46
CA PRO A 891 60.73 -16.20 -1.80
C PRO A 891 59.53 -16.14 -2.75
N GLU A 892 58.47 -16.87 -2.40
CA GLU A 892 57.28 -17.14 -3.23
C GLU A 892 56.60 -15.89 -3.83
N SER A 893 56.79 -14.72 -3.23
CA SER A 893 56.29 -13.41 -3.68
C SER A 893 57.07 -12.78 -4.86
N ASP A 894 58.19 -13.36 -5.30
CA ASP A 894 59.07 -12.81 -6.36
C ASP A 894 59.43 -13.84 -7.46
N LYS A 895 58.67 -14.95 -7.59
CA LYS A 895 58.93 -16.00 -8.59
C LYS A 895 58.89 -15.45 -10.03
N CYS A 896 59.91 -15.76 -10.83
CA CYS A 896 59.97 -15.37 -12.24
C CYS A 896 59.13 -16.31 -13.13
N LEU A 897 58.77 -15.84 -14.32
CA LEU A 897 57.85 -16.54 -15.22
C LEU A 897 58.39 -17.92 -15.68
N VAL A 898 59.70 -18.06 -15.87
CA VAL A 898 60.38 -19.33 -16.20
C VAL A 898 60.17 -20.37 -15.10
N LEU A 899 60.32 -19.97 -13.83
CA LEU A 899 60.13 -20.85 -12.69
C LEU A 899 58.65 -21.27 -12.54
N LEU A 900 57.72 -20.33 -12.72
CA LEU A 900 56.29 -20.64 -12.65
C LEU A 900 55.83 -21.59 -13.76
N ALA A 901 56.33 -21.43 -14.98
CA ALA A 901 56.08 -22.34 -16.09
C ALA A 901 56.66 -23.74 -15.82
N TYR A 902 57.85 -23.82 -15.23
CA TYR A 902 58.46 -25.07 -14.82
C TYR A 902 57.65 -25.78 -13.73
N GLU A 903 57.21 -25.06 -12.69
CA GLU A 903 56.42 -25.60 -11.58
C GLU A 903 55.04 -26.11 -12.03
N CYS A 904 54.42 -25.47 -13.02
CA CYS A 904 53.10 -25.88 -13.53
C CYS A 904 53.14 -26.85 -14.72
N ARG A 905 54.32 -27.26 -15.20
CA ARG A 905 54.50 -28.05 -16.44
C ARG A 905 53.75 -29.37 -16.50
N THR A 906 53.45 -29.96 -15.34
CA THR A 906 52.72 -31.23 -15.22
C THR A 906 51.22 -31.04 -15.00
N LYS A 907 50.74 -29.80 -14.84
CA LYS A 907 49.32 -29.50 -14.67
C LYS A 907 48.58 -29.59 -16.02
N PRO A 908 47.33 -30.07 -16.03
CA PRO A 908 46.51 -30.13 -17.24
C PRO A 908 46.14 -28.73 -17.73
N ILE A 909 45.87 -28.60 -19.03
CA ILE A 909 45.22 -27.42 -19.60
C ILE A 909 43.77 -27.41 -19.12
N ILE A 910 43.35 -26.32 -18.48
CA ILE A 910 42.02 -26.13 -17.89
C ILE A 910 41.15 -25.13 -18.67
N ILE A 911 41.69 -24.48 -19.71
CA ILE A 911 40.95 -23.57 -20.59
C ILE A 911 40.75 -24.23 -21.96
N GLU A 912 39.50 -24.42 -22.37
CA GLU A 912 39.13 -24.96 -23.68
C GLU A 912 38.75 -23.84 -24.67
N LYS A 913 38.98 -24.09 -25.98
CA LYS A 913 38.45 -23.22 -27.05
C LYS A 913 36.91 -23.30 -27.04
N PRO A 914 36.18 -22.17 -27.00
CA PRO A 914 34.73 -22.20 -27.07
C PRO A 914 34.31 -22.84 -28.40
N LYS A 915 33.44 -23.86 -28.33
CA LYS A 915 32.88 -24.51 -29.53
C LYS A 915 32.19 -23.45 -30.39
N GLU A 916 32.47 -23.43 -31.69
CA GLU A 916 31.74 -22.59 -32.64
C GLU A 916 30.25 -22.84 -32.44
N LYS A 917 29.48 -21.78 -32.15
CA LYS A 917 28.03 -21.87 -32.22
C LYS A 917 27.69 -22.27 -33.66
N SER A 918 27.20 -23.49 -33.85
CA SER A 918 26.44 -23.83 -35.05
C SER A 918 25.39 -22.74 -35.20
N ILE A 919 25.44 -21.98 -36.29
CA ILE A 919 24.42 -21.00 -36.64
C ILE A 919 23.14 -21.82 -36.87
N ILE A 920 22.36 -22.02 -35.81
CA ILE A 920 20.96 -22.30 -35.95
C ILE A 920 20.40 -20.99 -36.46
N VAL A 921 20.28 -20.87 -37.78
CA VAL A 921 19.32 -19.94 -38.38
C VAL A 921 17.99 -20.40 -37.80
N SER A 922 17.56 -19.76 -36.72
CA SER A 922 16.26 -20.01 -36.15
C SER A 922 15.25 -19.57 -37.21
N LYS A 923 14.77 -20.52 -38.01
CA LYS A 923 13.39 -20.45 -38.49
C LYS A 923 12.52 -20.14 -37.27
N PRO A 924 11.48 -19.30 -37.41
CA PRO A 924 10.62 -18.92 -36.30
C PRO A 924 10.05 -20.21 -35.70
N MET A 925 10.62 -20.63 -34.57
CA MET A 925 10.17 -21.84 -33.89
C MET A 925 8.91 -21.48 -33.14
N SER A 926 7.84 -22.17 -33.53
CA SER A 926 6.54 -22.19 -32.90
C SER A 926 6.64 -22.38 -31.39
N ALA A 927 5.73 -21.70 -30.68
CA ALA A 927 5.42 -21.89 -29.27
C ALA A 927 5.39 -23.37 -28.87
N ARG A 928 6.37 -23.80 -28.06
CA ARG A 928 6.32 -24.86 -27.02
C ARG A 928 7.75 -25.29 -26.68
N HIS A 929 8.31 -24.69 -25.64
CA HIS A 929 9.14 -25.28 -24.58
C HIS A 929 10.00 -24.18 -23.94
N LEU A 930 9.65 -23.85 -22.70
CA LEU A 930 10.37 -22.96 -21.81
C LEU A 930 11.74 -23.59 -21.46
N GLY A 931 12.79 -23.16 -22.14
CA GLY A 931 14.17 -23.33 -21.69
C GLY A 931 14.58 -22.09 -20.90
N ALA A 932 15.04 -22.30 -19.66
CA ALA A 932 15.48 -21.25 -18.74
C ALA A 932 16.49 -20.30 -19.40
N ILE A 933 16.17 -19.01 -19.46
CA ILE A 933 17.12 -17.96 -19.83
C ILE A 933 17.62 -17.32 -18.53
N ILE A 934 18.89 -17.55 -18.25
CA ILE A 934 19.70 -16.93 -17.22
C ILE A 934 19.66 -15.40 -17.44
N VAL A 935 19.09 -14.67 -16.48
CA VAL A 935 19.18 -13.21 -16.42
C VAL A 935 20.60 -12.83 -16.01
N THR A 936 21.39 -12.28 -16.93
CA THR A 936 22.62 -11.58 -16.56
C THR A 936 22.26 -10.23 -15.95
N SER A 937 22.46 -10.11 -14.65
CA SER A 937 22.29 -8.87 -13.91
C SER A 937 23.30 -7.81 -14.40
N THR A 938 22.89 -6.56 -14.31
CA THR A 938 23.80 -5.42 -14.11
C THR A 938 24.90 -5.80 -13.12
N GLN A 939 26.16 -5.44 -13.43
CA GLN A 939 27.37 -5.86 -12.70
C GLN A 939 27.15 -5.95 -11.18
N SER A 940 27.07 -7.18 -10.66
CA SER A 940 26.96 -7.45 -9.22
C SER A 940 28.20 -6.93 -8.49
N ARG A 941 28.00 -6.24 -7.37
CA ARG A 941 29.06 -5.79 -6.45
C ARG A 941 29.88 -6.97 -5.90
N PHE A 942 29.22 -8.12 -5.70
CA PHE A 942 29.81 -9.33 -5.13
C PHE A 942 29.69 -10.46 -6.17
N ILE A 943 30.80 -10.85 -6.80
CA ILE A 943 30.79 -11.84 -7.88
C ILE A 943 30.86 -13.23 -7.26
N ALA A 944 29.73 -13.97 -7.27
CA ALA A 944 29.59 -15.28 -6.65
C ALA A 944 30.70 -16.28 -7.07
N ASN A 945 31.10 -16.25 -8.35
CA ASN A 945 32.11 -17.16 -8.92
C ASN A 945 33.57 -16.88 -8.49
N SER A 946 33.82 -15.78 -7.76
CA SER A 946 35.15 -15.42 -7.24
C SER A 946 35.39 -15.88 -5.79
N TYR A 947 34.42 -16.55 -5.18
CA TYR A 947 34.48 -17.02 -3.80
C TYR A 947 34.46 -18.55 -3.75
N ILE A 948 35.03 -19.13 -2.70
CA ILE A 948 35.03 -20.60 -2.50
C ILE A 948 33.60 -21.13 -2.52
N LEU A 949 33.36 -22.20 -3.28
CA LEU A 949 32.06 -22.86 -3.34
C LEU A 949 31.81 -23.65 -2.05
N ALA A 950 30.55 -23.69 -1.63
CA ALA A 950 30.14 -24.43 -0.44
C ALA A 950 30.40 -25.93 -0.58
N SER A 951 30.16 -26.49 -1.76
CA SER A 951 30.43 -27.90 -2.08
C SER A 951 31.90 -28.27 -1.88
N THR A 952 32.84 -27.43 -2.32
CA THR A 952 34.29 -27.67 -2.16
C THR A 952 34.70 -27.79 -0.68
N LEU A 953 34.07 -27.00 0.21
CA LEU A 953 34.31 -27.10 1.65
C LEU A 953 33.72 -28.38 2.23
N MET A 954 32.53 -28.78 1.78
CA MET A 954 31.85 -30.00 2.22
C MET A 954 32.54 -31.29 1.76
N GLU A 955 33.26 -31.24 0.64
CA GLU A 955 34.09 -32.34 0.15
C GLU A 955 35.42 -32.47 0.93
N THR A 956 35.81 -31.44 1.68
CA THR A 956 37.03 -31.45 2.48
C THR A 956 36.78 -32.06 3.85
N GLU A 957 37.19 -33.33 4.04
CA GLU A 957 36.98 -34.09 5.28
C GLU A 957 37.50 -33.35 6.53
N ALA A 958 38.68 -32.74 6.45
CA ALA A 958 39.26 -31.97 7.55
C ALA A 958 38.40 -30.76 7.97
N TRP A 959 37.81 -30.07 6.99
CA TRP A 959 36.93 -28.93 7.25
C TRP A 959 35.61 -29.40 7.87
N MET A 960 35.02 -30.47 7.33
CA MET A 960 33.78 -31.06 7.84
C MET A 960 33.91 -31.59 9.27
N ASN A 961 35.03 -32.24 9.60
CA ASN A 961 35.31 -32.70 10.96
C ASN A 961 35.40 -31.51 11.93
N MET A 962 36.12 -30.45 11.55
CA MET A 962 36.24 -29.24 12.36
C MET A 962 34.90 -28.52 12.53
N ALA A 963 34.10 -28.39 11.46
CA ALA A 963 32.77 -27.80 11.49
C ALA A 963 31.82 -28.59 12.40
N SER A 964 31.84 -29.91 12.27
CA SER A 964 31.02 -30.83 13.08
C SER A 964 31.36 -30.73 14.56
N GLU A 965 32.64 -30.73 14.91
CA GLU A 965 33.11 -30.59 16.29
C GLU A 965 32.71 -29.24 16.90
N LEU A 966 32.97 -28.14 16.18
CA LEU A 966 32.71 -26.79 16.69
C LEU A 966 31.22 -26.47 16.88
N PHE A 967 30.37 -26.84 15.91
CA PHE A 967 28.94 -26.51 15.94
C PHE A 967 28.06 -27.63 16.51
N GLY A 968 28.65 -28.81 16.81
CA GLY A 968 27.95 -29.99 17.30
C GLY A 968 26.92 -30.50 16.29
N LEU A 969 27.33 -30.63 15.02
CA LEU A 969 26.47 -31.11 13.93
C LEU A 969 26.34 -32.64 14.01
N ASN A 970 25.13 -33.17 13.81
CA ASN A 970 24.90 -34.61 13.84
C ASN A 970 25.15 -35.23 12.46
N MET A 971 26.41 -35.56 12.18
CA MET A 971 26.84 -36.11 10.90
C MET A 971 26.28 -37.51 10.61
N ASN A 972 25.86 -38.27 11.62
CA ASN A 972 25.35 -39.64 11.46
C ASN A 972 24.02 -39.72 10.69
N ASN A 973 23.28 -38.61 10.62
CA ASN A 973 21.99 -38.53 9.95
C ASN A 973 22.07 -37.85 8.56
N ILE A 974 23.27 -37.51 8.09
CA ILE A 974 23.47 -36.68 6.88
C ILE A 974 24.34 -37.42 5.89
N THR A 975 23.73 -37.88 4.80
CA THR A 975 24.47 -38.41 3.66
C THR A 975 24.89 -37.25 2.76
N ILE A 976 26.19 -36.97 2.69
CA ILE A 976 26.74 -36.02 1.72
C ILE A 976 26.62 -36.66 0.34
N ASN A 977 25.65 -36.19 -0.43
CA ASN A 977 25.40 -36.62 -1.79
C ASN A 977 25.40 -35.40 -2.72
N GLN A 978 25.35 -35.66 -4.03
CA GLN A 978 25.40 -34.58 -5.01
C GLN A 978 24.22 -33.60 -4.90
N ALA A 979 23.08 -34.04 -4.38
CA ALA A 979 21.93 -33.18 -4.14
C ALA A 979 22.20 -32.19 -2.98
N LEU A 980 22.84 -32.62 -1.89
CA LEU A 980 23.19 -31.75 -0.76
C LEU A 980 24.29 -30.75 -1.14
N LEU A 981 25.30 -31.19 -1.90
CA LEU A 981 26.36 -30.32 -2.41
C LEU A 981 25.79 -29.24 -3.35
N ALA A 982 24.95 -29.65 -4.31
CA ALA A 982 24.25 -28.71 -5.20
C ALA A 982 23.33 -27.76 -4.43
N LYS A 983 22.66 -28.23 -3.38
CA LYS A 983 21.81 -27.40 -2.51
C LYS A 983 22.63 -26.33 -1.76
N ALA A 984 23.84 -26.67 -1.29
CA ALA A 984 24.72 -25.74 -0.61
C ALA A 984 25.25 -24.64 -1.55
N ASP A 985 25.67 -25.00 -2.76
CA ASP A 985 26.10 -24.03 -3.78
C ASP A 985 24.93 -23.17 -4.26
N PHE A 986 23.75 -23.77 -4.41
CA PHE A 986 22.56 -23.04 -4.78
C PHE A 986 22.16 -22.02 -3.69
N LEU A 987 22.27 -22.39 -2.41
CA LEU A 987 22.08 -21.46 -1.30
C LEU A 987 23.07 -20.28 -1.37
N GLN A 988 24.35 -20.56 -1.59
CA GLN A 988 25.37 -19.52 -1.75
C GLN A 988 24.99 -18.55 -2.88
N SER A 989 24.54 -19.08 -4.03
CA SER A 989 24.12 -18.25 -5.17
C SER A 989 22.93 -17.33 -4.84
N ARG A 990 22.07 -17.73 -3.89
CA ARG A 990 20.94 -16.91 -3.39
C ARG A 990 21.36 -15.88 -2.34
N LEU A 991 22.33 -16.19 -1.48
CA LEU A 991 22.77 -15.27 -0.43
C LEU A 991 23.55 -14.06 -0.97
N VAL A 992 24.28 -14.21 -2.08
CA VAL A 992 25.05 -13.13 -2.72
C VAL A 992 24.18 -11.93 -3.10
N PRO A 993 23.12 -12.07 -3.92
CA PRO A 993 22.25 -10.95 -4.25
C PRO A 993 21.45 -10.44 -3.03
N ARG A 994 21.27 -11.25 -1.98
CA ARG A 994 20.57 -10.81 -0.75
C ARG A 994 21.48 -9.92 0.08
N LEU A 995 22.77 -10.22 0.10
CA LEU A 995 23.79 -9.36 0.70
C LEU A 995 23.91 -8.04 -0.06
N GLU A 996 23.89 -8.07 -1.39
CA GLU A 996 23.90 -6.86 -2.22
C GLU A 996 22.67 -5.99 -1.95
N TRP A 997 21.47 -6.60 -1.89
CA TRP A 997 20.26 -5.87 -1.52
C TRP A 997 20.30 -5.31 -0.09
N LEU A 998 20.85 -6.06 0.88
CA LEU A 998 21.03 -5.55 2.24
C LEU A 998 21.90 -4.28 2.26
N VAL A 999 23.00 -4.28 1.51
CA VAL A 999 23.96 -3.16 1.51
C VAL A 999 23.43 -1.97 0.71
N ASP A 1000 22.90 -2.19 -0.49
CA ASP A 1000 22.55 -1.10 -1.43
C ASP A 1000 21.07 -0.77 -1.48
N GLY A 1001 20.21 -1.77 -1.34
CA GLY A 1001 18.76 -1.66 -1.50
C GLY A 1001 17.98 -1.47 -0.19
N SER A 1002 18.57 -1.80 0.97
CA SER A 1002 17.89 -1.70 2.26
C SER A 1002 18.16 -0.37 2.96
N GLN A 1003 17.18 0.12 3.75
CA GLN A 1003 17.37 1.27 4.64
C GLN A 1003 18.15 0.91 5.93
N ARG A 1004 18.56 -0.36 6.10
CA ARG A 1004 19.26 -0.84 7.32
C ARG A 1004 20.74 -0.44 7.31
N VAL A 1005 21.35 -0.28 6.13
CA VAL A 1005 22.73 0.20 5.97
C VAL A 1005 22.71 1.65 5.50
N LYS A 1006 23.26 2.56 6.31
CA LYS A 1006 23.39 3.98 5.96
C LYS A 1006 24.40 4.16 4.82
N ASP A 1007 24.23 5.19 3.99
CA ASP A 1007 25.05 5.41 2.78
C ASP A 1007 26.57 5.45 3.06
N HIS A 1008 27.01 6.14 4.12
CA HIS A 1008 28.43 6.20 4.49
C HIS A 1008 29.02 4.85 4.93
N ASN A 1009 28.17 3.88 5.28
CA ASN A 1009 28.56 2.54 5.71
C ASN A 1009 28.55 1.52 4.57
N LYS A 1010 28.06 1.85 3.37
CA LYS A 1010 27.94 0.91 2.24
C LYS A 1010 29.28 0.39 1.71
N ASN A 1011 30.37 1.13 1.91
CA ASN A 1011 31.71 0.76 1.46
C ASN A 1011 32.61 0.20 2.58
N ASN A 1012 32.05 -0.15 3.73
CA ASN A 1012 32.82 -0.68 4.86
C ASN A 1012 33.43 -2.06 4.53
N TRP A 1013 34.62 -2.35 5.07
CA TRP A 1013 35.35 -3.60 4.81
C TRP A 1013 34.60 -4.86 5.22
N CYS A 1014 33.69 -4.76 6.19
CA CYS A 1014 32.93 -5.90 6.69
C CYS A 1014 32.03 -6.56 5.63
N TRP A 1015 31.57 -5.82 4.61
CA TRP A 1015 30.74 -6.39 3.54
C TRP A 1015 31.55 -7.30 2.61
N ASN A 1016 32.79 -6.92 2.30
CA ASN A 1016 33.72 -7.79 1.57
C ASN A 1016 34.14 -9.00 2.42
N PHE A 1017 34.30 -8.80 3.73
CA PHE A 1017 34.55 -9.91 4.66
C PHE A 1017 33.39 -10.92 4.63
N GLN A 1018 32.14 -10.43 4.68
CA GLN A 1018 30.92 -11.24 4.61
C GLN A 1018 30.81 -11.99 3.28
N ALA A 1019 30.99 -11.29 2.14
CA ALA A 1019 30.80 -11.87 0.80
C ALA A 1019 31.74 -13.05 0.56
N LYS A 1020 33.02 -12.92 0.97
CA LYS A 1020 34.04 -13.98 0.83
C LYS A 1020 33.72 -15.27 1.57
N ARG A 1021 32.90 -15.22 2.63
CA ARG A 1021 32.55 -16.38 3.48
C ARG A 1021 31.13 -16.87 3.28
N LEU A 1022 30.44 -16.42 2.23
CA LEU A 1022 29.11 -16.94 1.90
C LEU A 1022 29.13 -18.44 1.58
N GLY A 1023 30.23 -18.96 1.00
CA GLY A 1023 30.44 -20.41 0.82
C GLY A 1023 30.50 -21.16 2.14
N HIS A 1024 31.33 -20.72 3.09
CA HIS A 1024 31.47 -21.34 4.42
C HIS A 1024 30.14 -21.40 5.19
N VAL A 1025 29.39 -20.29 5.22
CA VAL A 1025 28.09 -20.29 5.92
C VAL A 1025 27.04 -21.12 5.19
N SER A 1026 27.06 -21.17 3.85
CA SER A 1026 26.11 -21.97 3.09
C SER A 1026 26.34 -23.47 3.29
N ALA A 1027 27.60 -23.89 3.35
CA ALA A 1027 27.98 -25.26 3.73
C ALA A 1027 27.49 -25.61 5.14
N LEU A 1028 27.75 -24.74 6.13
CA LEU A 1028 27.28 -24.95 7.50
C LEU A 1028 25.74 -25.02 7.59
N PHE A 1029 25.02 -24.17 6.87
CA PHE A 1029 23.56 -24.17 6.87
C PHE A 1029 22.96 -25.42 6.21
N ALA A 1030 23.59 -25.92 5.13
CA ALA A 1030 23.17 -27.15 4.48
C ALA A 1030 23.40 -28.37 5.38
N VAL A 1031 24.57 -28.47 6.01
CA VAL A 1031 24.91 -29.57 6.93
C VAL A 1031 24.15 -29.46 8.25
N ALA A 1032 23.76 -28.28 8.70
CA ALA A 1032 22.91 -28.15 9.87
C ALA A 1032 21.43 -28.54 9.60
N ASP A 1033 21.05 -28.81 8.34
CA ASP A 1033 19.67 -29.07 7.89
C ASP A 1033 18.67 -27.98 8.35
N ILE A 1034 19.14 -26.72 8.40
CA ILE A 1034 18.34 -25.58 8.87
C ILE A 1034 17.73 -24.76 7.74
N ILE A 1035 17.91 -25.20 6.50
CA ILE A 1035 17.41 -24.57 5.28
C ILE A 1035 16.27 -25.39 4.69
N VAL A 1036 15.31 -24.72 4.06
CA VAL A 1036 14.17 -25.41 3.43
C VAL A 1036 14.62 -26.52 2.49
N GLN A 1037 13.78 -27.54 2.30
CA GLN A 1037 14.14 -28.72 1.50
C GLN A 1037 14.43 -28.36 0.04
N ASP A 1038 13.52 -27.60 -0.58
CA ASP A 1038 13.65 -27.12 -1.95
C ASP A 1038 13.91 -25.61 -1.94
N LEU A 1039 15.14 -25.22 -2.27
CA LEU A 1039 15.50 -23.81 -2.43
C LEU A 1039 15.12 -23.28 -3.82
N GLY A 1040 14.98 -24.15 -4.82
CA GLY A 1040 14.67 -23.76 -6.20
C GLY A 1040 13.28 -23.14 -6.34
N CYS A 1041 12.40 -23.45 -5.38
CA CYS A 1041 11.04 -22.96 -5.29
C CYS A 1041 10.92 -21.56 -4.66
N LEU A 1042 12.00 -21.01 -4.07
CA LEU A 1042 12.02 -19.75 -3.30
C LEU A 1042 12.72 -18.60 -4.03
N ASP A 1043 12.21 -17.38 -3.84
CA ASP A 1043 12.75 -16.15 -4.42
C ASP A 1043 13.63 -15.34 -3.44
N MET A 1044 13.98 -14.09 -3.82
CA MET A 1044 14.82 -13.18 -3.03
C MET A 1044 14.16 -12.60 -1.78
N THR A 1045 12.83 -12.69 -1.68
CA THR A 1045 12.00 -12.12 -0.61
C THR A 1045 11.48 -13.17 0.36
N ASP A 1046 11.56 -14.45 0.00
CA ASP A 1046 11.09 -15.56 0.82
C ASP A 1046 12.00 -15.86 2.03
N ASN A 1047 11.48 -16.64 2.98
CA ASN A 1047 12.27 -17.16 4.08
C ASN A 1047 12.92 -18.49 3.67
N LEU A 1048 14.26 -18.57 3.75
CA LEU A 1048 15.06 -19.72 3.36
C LEU A 1048 15.26 -20.72 4.52
N LEU A 1049 14.80 -20.40 5.73
CA LEU A 1049 14.92 -21.26 6.92
C LEU A 1049 13.87 -22.38 6.92
N ALA A 1050 14.27 -23.55 7.38
CA ALA A 1050 13.39 -24.68 7.64
C ALA A 1050 12.40 -24.41 8.79
N ASP A 1051 11.51 -25.38 9.04
CA ASP A 1051 10.56 -25.34 10.16
C ASP A 1051 11.31 -25.40 11.52
N PRO A 1052 10.83 -24.72 12.59
CA PRO A 1052 11.46 -24.74 13.92
C PRO A 1052 11.72 -26.13 14.49
N SER A 1053 11.00 -27.17 14.06
CA SER A 1053 11.28 -28.56 14.45
C SER A 1053 12.68 -29.06 14.07
N LYS A 1054 13.34 -28.41 13.11
CA LYS A 1054 14.73 -28.69 12.69
C LYS A 1054 15.79 -27.97 13.55
N PHE A 1055 15.36 -27.09 14.44
CA PHE A 1055 16.25 -26.25 15.24
C PHE A 1055 16.24 -26.68 16.71
N ARG A 1056 17.35 -26.44 17.40
CA ARG A 1056 17.43 -26.63 18.85
C ARG A 1056 16.84 -25.41 19.57
N LEU A 1057 15.78 -25.61 20.36
CA LEU A 1057 15.22 -24.58 21.22
C LEU A 1057 16.26 -24.20 22.30
N VAL A 1058 16.47 -22.90 22.53
CA VAL A 1058 17.38 -22.42 23.56
C VAL A 1058 16.77 -22.66 24.93
N THR A 1059 17.51 -23.34 25.82
CA THR A 1059 17.09 -23.61 27.20
C THR A 1059 18.10 -23.05 28.20
N ILE A 1060 17.69 -22.94 29.47
CA ILE A 1060 18.52 -22.41 30.56
C ILE A 1060 19.85 -23.17 30.76
N HIS A 1061 19.90 -24.45 30.39
CA HIS A 1061 21.09 -25.29 30.55
C HIS A 1061 22.07 -25.19 29.38
N MET A 1062 21.70 -24.51 28.28
CA MET A 1062 22.53 -24.41 27.09
C MET A 1062 23.51 -23.24 27.18
N ARG A 1063 24.81 -23.56 27.17
CA ARG A 1063 25.90 -22.58 27.12
C ARG A 1063 26.44 -22.46 25.70
N VAL A 1064 25.66 -21.87 24.82
CA VAL A 1064 26.00 -21.70 23.41
C VAL A 1064 26.09 -20.21 23.07
N ASP A 1065 27.12 -19.79 22.35
CA ASP A 1065 27.21 -18.47 21.75
C ASP A 1065 27.33 -18.56 20.22
N GLY A 1066 26.99 -17.48 19.52
CA GLY A 1066 26.78 -17.49 18.07
C GLY A 1066 25.48 -16.79 17.67
N ALA A 1067 24.91 -17.19 16.53
CA ALA A 1067 23.68 -16.62 15.98
C ALA A 1067 22.43 -17.44 16.38
N TYR A 1068 21.35 -16.74 16.71
CA TYR A 1068 20.05 -17.31 17.09
C TYR A 1068 18.92 -16.67 16.27
N PHE A 1069 17.78 -17.36 16.26
CA PHE A 1069 16.53 -16.89 15.67
C PHE A 1069 15.44 -16.73 16.72
N TYR A 1070 14.49 -15.82 16.46
CA TYR A 1070 13.20 -15.81 17.13
C TYR A 1070 12.11 -16.31 16.19
N TRP A 1071 11.35 -17.29 16.69
CA TRP A 1071 10.13 -17.79 16.08
C TRP A 1071 8.92 -17.15 16.77
N ASP A 1072 8.03 -16.54 15.99
CA ASP A 1072 6.74 -16.10 16.49
C ASP A 1072 5.71 -17.23 16.39
N LYS A 1073 5.26 -17.74 17.54
CA LYS A 1073 4.25 -18.81 17.61
C LYS A 1073 2.89 -18.40 17.06
N ASN A 1074 2.52 -17.13 17.15
CA ASN A 1074 1.21 -16.65 16.70
C ASN A 1074 1.14 -16.59 15.18
N ARG A 1075 2.18 -16.05 14.56
CA ARG A 1075 2.26 -15.88 13.11
C ARG A 1075 2.90 -17.07 12.40
N ARG A 1076 3.50 -17.99 13.16
CA ARG A 1076 4.22 -19.18 12.68
C ARG A 1076 5.28 -18.81 11.66
N GLN A 1077 6.16 -17.87 12.02
CA GLN A 1077 7.22 -17.39 11.15
C GLN A 1077 8.46 -16.97 11.95
N TRP A 1078 9.63 -17.04 11.32
CA TRP A 1078 10.86 -16.47 11.85
C TRP A 1078 10.84 -14.95 11.70
N VAL A 1079 11.08 -14.22 12.79
CA VAL A 1079 10.91 -12.76 12.82
C VAL A 1079 12.20 -11.98 13.06
N ARG A 1080 13.24 -12.63 13.58
CA ARG A 1080 14.50 -11.95 13.88
C ARG A 1080 15.66 -12.91 13.94
N ALA A 1081 16.81 -12.46 13.47
CA ALA A 1081 18.11 -13.03 13.77
C ALA A 1081 18.85 -12.12 14.74
N GLY A 1082 19.71 -12.69 15.57
CA GLY A 1082 20.62 -11.94 16.43
C GLY A 1082 21.84 -12.77 16.78
N MET A 1083 22.85 -12.17 17.40
CA MET A 1083 23.98 -12.92 17.96
C MET A 1083 24.31 -12.57 19.40
N VAL A 1084 25.10 -13.46 19.99
CA VAL A 1084 25.80 -13.26 21.26
C VAL A 1084 27.22 -13.83 21.12
N ALA A 1085 28.20 -13.16 21.73
CA ALA A 1085 29.57 -13.64 21.80
C ALA A 1085 30.05 -13.49 23.24
N SER A 1086 30.48 -14.59 23.83
CA SER A 1086 31.09 -14.59 25.16
C SER A 1086 32.47 -13.92 25.12
N SER A 1087 32.88 -13.33 26.24
CA SER A 1087 34.22 -12.74 26.40
C SER A 1087 34.77 -13.03 27.79
N SER A 1088 36.06 -12.83 27.99
CA SER A 1088 36.73 -12.94 29.29
C SER A 1088 36.12 -11.99 30.34
N VAL A 1089 35.64 -10.82 29.90
CA VAL A 1089 34.97 -9.80 30.73
C VAL A 1089 33.48 -10.14 30.98
N SER A 1090 32.90 -11.09 30.25
CA SER A 1090 31.49 -11.50 30.39
C SER A 1090 31.32 -13.00 30.13
N PRO A 1091 31.95 -13.89 30.92
CA PRO A 1091 32.02 -15.34 30.68
C PRO A 1091 30.65 -16.05 30.86
N GLY A 1092 29.67 -15.35 31.42
CA GLY A 1092 28.29 -15.82 31.61
C GLY A 1092 27.31 -15.41 30.51
N ARG A 1093 27.77 -14.80 29.41
CA ARG A 1093 26.88 -14.25 28.37
C ARG A 1093 26.76 -15.17 27.15
N TYR A 1094 25.69 -15.97 27.14
CA TYR A 1094 25.34 -16.93 26.08
C TYR A 1094 23.86 -16.74 25.65
N MET A 1095 23.36 -17.54 24.70
CA MET A 1095 22.05 -17.32 24.05
C MET A 1095 20.89 -17.18 25.04
N TYR A 1096 20.77 -18.09 26.01
CA TYR A 1096 19.73 -17.98 27.05
C TYR A 1096 19.81 -16.68 27.85
N GLN A 1097 21.01 -16.25 28.25
CA GLN A 1097 21.18 -14.98 28.96
C GLN A 1097 20.78 -13.79 28.06
N ARG A 1098 21.03 -13.90 26.75
CA ARG A 1098 20.61 -12.90 25.78
C ARG A 1098 19.09 -12.88 25.58
N ASP A 1099 18.41 -14.02 25.69
CA ASP A 1099 16.93 -14.08 25.74
C ASP A 1099 16.38 -13.32 26.95
N VAL A 1100 16.97 -13.52 28.13
CA VAL A 1100 16.62 -12.76 29.35
C VAL A 1100 16.85 -11.26 29.19
N GLU A 1101 17.96 -10.86 28.57
CA GLU A 1101 18.22 -9.45 28.23
C GLU A 1101 17.13 -8.88 27.29
N HIS A 1102 16.72 -9.66 26.28
CA HIS A 1102 15.66 -9.26 25.35
C HIS A 1102 14.29 -9.17 26.02
N LYS A 1103 13.96 -10.12 26.91
CA LYS A 1103 12.75 -10.09 27.74
C LYS A 1103 12.71 -8.86 28.64
N ASN A 1104 13.84 -8.48 29.21
CA ASN A 1104 13.96 -7.23 29.99
C ASN A 1104 13.81 -5.99 29.11
N GLY A 1105 14.38 -5.98 27.90
CA GLY A 1105 14.17 -4.89 26.92
C GLY A 1105 12.70 -4.74 26.50
N ALA A 1106 11.97 -5.85 26.40
CA ALA A 1106 10.54 -5.86 26.09
C ALA A 1106 9.65 -5.23 27.19
N LYS A 1107 10.18 -4.95 28.39
CA LYS A 1107 9.48 -4.17 29.42
C LYS A 1107 9.34 -2.68 29.05
N LEU A 1108 10.05 -2.22 28.02
CA LEU A 1108 9.99 -0.83 27.51
C LEU A 1108 10.24 0.24 28.58
N THR A 1109 11.08 -0.08 29.57
CA THR A 1109 11.44 0.82 30.67
C THR A 1109 12.40 1.92 30.22
N THR A 1110 13.21 1.68 29.19
CA THR A 1110 14.18 2.65 28.65
C THR A 1110 13.75 3.27 27.33
N THR A 1111 14.26 4.46 27.03
CA THR A 1111 14.00 5.19 25.78
C THR A 1111 14.50 4.42 24.57
N GLU A 1112 15.66 3.77 24.68
CA GLU A 1112 16.27 2.96 23.62
C GLU A 1112 15.40 1.73 23.32
N ALA A 1113 14.85 1.09 24.37
CA ALA A 1113 13.95 -0.04 24.19
C ALA A 1113 12.66 0.37 23.46
N ARG A 1114 12.11 1.55 23.77
CA ARG A 1114 10.93 2.12 23.07
C ARG A 1114 11.19 2.47 21.62
N LYS A 1115 12.44 2.80 21.25
CA LYS A 1115 12.85 3.05 19.85
C LYS A 1115 13.14 1.77 19.07
N SER A 1116 13.32 0.64 19.74
CA SER A 1116 13.57 -0.64 19.08
C SER A 1116 12.27 -1.16 18.46
N GLU A 1117 12.27 -1.39 17.15
CA GLU A 1117 11.16 -2.02 16.45
C GLU A 1117 10.87 -3.43 16.99
N PHE A 1118 11.90 -4.18 17.39
CA PHE A 1118 11.75 -5.52 17.98
C PHE A 1118 10.97 -5.49 19.30
N TYR A 1119 11.37 -4.64 20.25
CA TYR A 1119 10.72 -4.59 21.56
C TYR A 1119 9.36 -3.89 21.53
N SER A 1120 9.17 -2.88 20.67
CA SER A 1120 7.87 -2.23 20.49
C SER A 1120 6.86 -3.11 19.74
N SER A 1121 7.34 -4.01 18.86
CA SER A 1121 6.51 -5.01 18.19
C SER A 1121 6.11 -6.18 19.10
N TYR A 1122 6.98 -6.57 20.04
CA TYR A 1122 6.77 -7.67 20.99
C TYR A 1122 7.08 -7.22 22.44
N PRO A 1123 6.26 -6.35 23.04
CA PRO A 1123 6.40 -5.96 24.44
C PRO A 1123 6.07 -7.11 25.39
N LEU A 1124 6.51 -6.99 26.64
CA LEU A 1124 6.20 -7.95 27.70
C LEU A 1124 4.71 -7.86 28.11
N LEU A 1125 4.07 -9.00 28.35
CA LEU A 1125 2.68 -9.06 28.81
C LEU A 1125 2.55 -8.48 30.23
N GLY A 1126 1.73 -7.43 30.40
CA GLY A 1126 1.42 -6.83 31.71
C GLY A 1126 2.10 -5.47 31.98
N ASP A 1127 3.26 -5.19 31.37
CA ASP A 1127 3.97 -3.90 31.48
C ASP A 1127 3.66 -2.94 30.31
N ALA A 1128 2.77 -3.36 29.40
CA ALA A 1128 2.38 -2.64 28.20
C ALA A 1128 1.24 -1.66 28.48
N ASP A 1129 1.51 -0.35 28.58
CA ASP A 1129 0.48 0.69 28.67
C ASP A 1129 -0.29 0.80 27.32
N PRO A 1130 -1.61 0.51 27.29
CA PRO A 1130 -2.39 0.42 26.04
C PRO A 1130 -2.39 1.70 25.18
N LEU A 1131 -2.03 2.85 25.74
CA LEU A 1131 -2.11 4.16 25.09
C LEU A 1131 -0.77 4.68 24.52
N SER A 1132 0.36 4.05 24.82
CA SER A 1132 1.69 4.51 24.39
C SER A 1132 2.23 3.80 23.14
N PHE A 1133 1.48 2.86 22.57
CA PHE A 1133 1.85 2.17 21.33
C PHE A 1133 1.34 2.92 20.10
N GLY A 1134 2.16 3.86 19.61
CA GLY A 1134 1.99 4.45 18.29
C GLY A 1134 2.25 3.43 17.18
N GLY A 1135 1.26 2.57 16.91
CA GLY A 1135 1.10 1.73 15.71
C GLY A 1135 2.18 0.67 15.48
N GLY A 1136 1.89 -0.61 15.77
CA GLY A 1136 2.71 -1.72 15.24
C GLY A 1136 2.96 -2.94 16.13
N ARG A 1137 2.29 -3.09 17.27
CA ARG A 1137 2.43 -4.30 18.10
C ARG A 1137 1.99 -5.55 17.32
N GLN A 1138 2.88 -6.52 17.14
CA GLN A 1138 2.66 -7.77 16.40
C GLN A 1138 2.33 -8.97 17.31
N GLY A 1139 2.76 -8.92 18.56
CA GLY A 1139 2.51 -9.93 19.57
C GLY A 1139 3.00 -9.47 20.94
N PHE A 1140 3.13 -10.40 21.88
CA PHE A 1140 3.91 -10.19 23.11
C PHE A 1140 5.16 -11.04 23.10
N PHE A 1141 6.18 -10.65 23.87
CA PHE A 1141 7.45 -11.36 23.96
C PHE A 1141 7.28 -12.84 24.34
N GLU A 1142 6.27 -13.18 25.13
CA GLU A 1142 5.92 -14.55 25.54
C GLU A 1142 5.49 -15.46 24.37
N ASN A 1143 5.13 -14.87 23.23
CA ASN A 1143 4.82 -15.61 22.01
C ASN A 1143 6.05 -15.92 21.17
N LEU A 1144 7.21 -15.40 21.56
CA LEU A 1144 8.47 -15.66 20.88
C LEU A 1144 9.21 -16.83 21.53
N GLU A 1145 9.82 -17.66 20.69
CA GLU A 1145 10.73 -18.72 21.11
C GLU A 1145 12.08 -18.53 20.45
N GLN A 1146 13.15 -18.62 21.24
CA GLN A 1146 14.52 -18.47 20.75
C GLN A 1146 15.10 -19.82 20.37
N TYR A 1147 15.61 -19.93 19.14
CA TYR A 1147 16.24 -21.14 18.61
C TYR A 1147 17.70 -20.89 18.24
N VAL A 1148 18.55 -21.90 18.42
CA VAL A 1148 19.95 -21.87 17.97
C VAL A 1148 19.97 -21.90 16.45
N GLY A 1149 20.50 -20.84 15.80
CA GLY A 1149 20.73 -20.82 14.37
C GLY A 1149 22.04 -21.53 14.02
N LEU A 1150 23.16 -20.90 14.38
CA LEU A 1150 24.49 -21.50 14.36
C LEU A 1150 25.24 -21.02 15.61
N GLY A 1151 25.69 -21.95 16.45
CA GLY A 1151 26.39 -21.60 17.66
C GLY A 1151 27.33 -22.68 18.14
N VAL A 1152 28.34 -22.24 18.89
CA VAL A 1152 29.42 -23.05 19.42
C VAL A 1152 29.18 -23.27 20.91
N THR A 1153 29.38 -24.50 21.38
CA THR A 1153 29.24 -24.81 22.81
C THR A 1153 30.43 -24.25 23.57
N LEU A 1154 30.16 -23.43 24.58
CA LEU A 1154 31.19 -22.79 25.39
C LEU A 1154 31.83 -23.78 26.38
N PRO A 1155 33.14 -23.65 26.64
CA PRO A 1155 33.81 -24.41 27.69
C PRO A 1155 33.17 -24.22 29.07
N ALA A 1156 33.34 -25.22 29.94
CA ALA A 1156 32.96 -25.11 31.35
C ALA A 1156 33.56 -23.84 31.99
N ALA A 1157 32.76 -23.12 32.77
CA ALA A 1157 33.23 -21.95 33.50
C ALA A 1157 34.25 -22.39 34.56
N GLY A 1158 35.45 -21.80 34.55
CA GLY A 1158 36.53 -22.16 35.46
C GLY A 1158 37.84 -21.47 35.09
N PRO A 1159 38.95 -21.73 35.82
CA PRO A 1159 40.24 -21.07 35.63
C PRO A 1159 40.81 -21.21 34.21
N SER A 1160 40.53 -22.32 33.52
CA SER A 1160 40.98 -22.58 32.15
C SER A 1160 40.03 -22.05 31.07
N PHE A 1161 38.96 -21.32 31.42
CA PHE A 1161 37.93 -20.90 30.47
C PHE A 1161 38.50 -20.02 29.36
N GLY A 1162 39.35 -19.04 29.70
CA GLY A 1162 39.99 -18.14 28.73
C GLY A 1162 40.85 -18.89 27.72
N ALA A 1163 41.76 -19.75 28.19
CA ALA A 1163 42.64 -20.52 27.30
C ALA A 1163 41.86 -21.45 26.34
N LYS A 1164 40.84 -22.15 26.85
CA LYS A 1164 39.98 -23.01 26.01
C LYS A 1164 39.13 -22.20 25.03
N LEU A 1165 38.67 -21.02 25.43
CA LEU A 1165 37.92 -20.12 24.54
C LEU A 1165 38.80 -19.56 23.43
N ASP A 1166 40.06 -19.24 23.72
CA ASP A 1166 41.04 -18.76 22.75
C ASP A 1166 41.40 -19.86 21.75
N GLU A 1167 41.60 -21.10 22.22
CA GLU A 1167 41.81 -22.28 21.36
C GLU A 1167 40.62 -22.51 20.41
N GLN A 1168 39.40 -22.50 20.94
CA GLN A 1168 38.17 -22.65 20.15
C GLN A 1168 37.99 -21.47 19.17
N THR A 1169 38.46 -20.27 19.53
CA THR A 1169 38.45 -19.11 18.64
C THR A 1169 39.50 -19.24 17.53
N ALA A 1170 40.67 -19.81 17.82
CA ALA A 1170 41.68 -20.11 16.81
C ALA A 1170 41.16 -21.14 15.80
N GLN A 1171 40.40 -22.15 16.26
CA GLN A 1171 39.73 -23.11 15.38
C GLN A 1171 38.67 -22.42 14.50
N LEU A 1172 37.84 -21.52 15.04
CA LEU A 1172 36.89 -20.73 14.25
C LEU A 1172 37.57 -19.85 13.20
N VAL A 1173 38.69 -19.21 13.55
CA VAL A 1173 39.50 -18.38 12.63
C VAL A 1173 40.04 -19.22 11.47
N ARG A 1174 40.47 -20.45 11.74
CA ARG A 1174 40.88 -21.42 10.71
C ARG A 1174 39.70 -21.89 9.86
N LEU A 1175 38.57 -22.23 10.48
CA LEU A 1175 37.37 -22.73 9.78
C LEU A 1175 36.84 -21.73 8.73
N PHE A 1176 36.92 -20.43 9.02
CA PHE A 1176 36.43 -19.35 8.13
C PHE A 1176 37.54 -18.64 7.34
N ASP A 1177 38.74 -19.24 7.29
CA ASP A 1177 39.91 -18.76 6.55
C ASP A 1177 40.18 -17.26 6.75
N VAL A 1178 40.18 -16.79 8.01
CA VAL A 1178 40.37 -15.37 8.31
C VAL A 1178 41.85 -15.00 8.13
N THR A 1179 42.14 -14.15 7.14
CA THR A 1179 43.52 -13.77 6.78
C THR A 1179 44.16 -12.82 7.80
N GLN A 1180 45.49 -12.72 7.79
CA GLN A 1180 46.20 -11.77 8.66
C GLN A 1180 45.79 -10.30 8.39
N ALA A 1181 45.61 -9.93 7.13
CA ALA A 1181 45.18 -8.58 6.75
C ALA A 1181 43.76 -8.24 7.25
N GLU A 1182 42.84 -9.21 7.24
CA GLU A 1182 41.49 -9.04 7.81
C GLU A 1182 41.54 -9.02 9.34
N SER A 1183 42.41 -9.84 9.94
CA SER A 1183 42.68 -9.86 11.38
C SER A 1183 43.11 -8.47 11.89
N GLU A 1184 43.92 -7.70 11.15
CA GLU A 1184 44.28 -6.33 11.53
C GLU A 1184 43.08 -5.36 11.50
N LYS A 1185 42.17 -5.48 10.52
CA LYS A 1185 40.94 -4.67 10.47
C LYS A 1185 39.97 -5.03 11.59
N ILE A 1186 39.91 -6.31 11.97
CA ILE A 1186 39.09 -6.79 13.08
C ILE A 1186 39.61 -6.26 14.42
N LYS A 1187 40.93 -6.12 14.58
CA LYS A 1187 41.56 -5.62 15.80
C LYS A 1187 40.99 -4.27 16.24
N THR A 1188 40.66 -3.40 15.28
CA THR A 1188 40.15 -2.07 15.59
C THR A 1188 38.69 -2.09 16.04
N MET A 1189 37.86 -3.10 15.70
CA MET A 1189 36.39 -3.10 15.86
C MET A 1189 35.86 -2.69 17.24
N ASN A 1190 36.53 -3.11 18.32
CA ASN A 1190 36.17 -2.70 19.67
C ASN A 1190 37.42 -2.63 20.55
N SER A 1191 37.82 -1.41 20.90
CA SER A 1191 39.02 -1.15 21.70
C SER A 1191 38.97 -1.70 23.13
N LYS A 1192 37.77 -2.08 23.63
CA LYS A 1192 37.58 -2.64 24.97
C LYS A 1192 37.75 -4.16 25.03
N LEU A 1193 37.93 -4.82 23.88
CA LEU A 1193 38.10 -6.27 23.79
C LEU A 1193 39.52 -6.63 23.36
N THR A 1194 39.95 -7.84 23.74
CA THR A 1194 41.19 -8.38 23.21
C THR A 1194 41.06 -8.67 21.71
N HIS A 1195 42.20 -8.80 21.02
CA HIS A 1195 42.20 -9.12 19.59
C HIS A 1195 41.51 -10.45 19.29
N VAL A 1196 41.72 -11.46 20.14
CA VAL A 1196 41.08 -12.78 20.02
C VAL A 1196 39.57 -12.68 20.19
N GLU A 1197 39.09 -11.92 21.17
CA GLU A 1197 37.66 -11.69 21.39
C GLU A 1197 37.00 -10.93 20.22
N ASN A 1198 37.71 -9.96 19.62
CA ASN A 1198 37.24 -9.27 18.41
C ASN A 1198 37.13 -10.22 17.21
N LYS A 1199 38.05 -11.19 17.05
CA LYS A 1199 37.96 -12.24 16.02
C LYS A 1199 36.73 -13.11 16.19
N ARG A 1200 36.49 -13.63 17.40
CA ARG A 1200 35.28 -14.41 17.71
C ARG A 1200 34.01 -13.61 17.40
N ARG A 1201 33.98 -12.34 17.85
CA ARG A 1201 32.82 -11.46 17.65
C ARG A 1201 32.58 -11.11 16.19
N ALA A 1202 33.62 -10.88 15.39
CA ALA A 1202 33.49 -10.66 13.95
C ALA A 1202 32.85 -11.87 13.25
N ILE A 1203 33.27 -13.09 13.61
CA ILE A 1203 32.67 -14.33 13.10
C ILE A 1203 31.20 -14.41 13.52
N HIS A 1204 30.84 -14.09 14.76
CA HIS A 1204 29.44 -14.12 15.19
C HIS A 1204 28.58 -13.04 14.52
N TYR A 1205 29.11 -11.85 14.23
CA TYR A 1205 28.42 -10.86 13.39
C TYR A 1205 28.23 -11.35 11.96
N MET A 1206 29.22 -12.06 11.41
CA MET A 1206 29.11 -12.68 10.10
C MET A 1206 27.98 -13.71 10.06
N LEU A 1207 27.87 -14.54 11.12
CA LEU A 1207 26.78 -15.51 11.28
C LEU A 1207 25.43 -14.81 11.46
N GLU A 1208 25.34 -13.74 12.26
CA GLU A 1208 24.11 -12.94 12.42
C GLU A 1208 23.64 -12.37 11.08
N CYS A 1209 24.55 -11.78 10.32
CA CYS A 1209 24.27 -11.21 9.01
C CYS A 1209 23.76 -12.31 8.07
N ALA A 1210 24.48 -13.43 7.96
CA ALA A 1210 24.08 -14.57 7.13
C ALA A 1210 22.71 -15.14 7.54
N CYS A 1211 22.45 -15.31 8.84
CA CYS A 1211 21.15 -15.70 9.37
C CYS A 1211 20.06 -14.68 9.01
N GLY A 1212 20.38 -13.39 9.08
CA GLY A 1212 19.51 -12.30 8.67
C GLY A 1212 19.17 -12.30 7.17
N LEU A 1213 20.09 -12.77 6.31
CA LEU A 1213 19.86 -12.95 4.88
C LEU A 1213 18.94 -14.13 4.57
N LEU A 1214 18.91 -15.16 5.43
CA LEU A 1214 17.97 -16.27 5.28
C LEU A 1214 16.52 -15.88 5.59
N LEU A 1215 16.31 -14.83 6.39
CA LEU A 1215 14.98 -14.32 6.71
C LEU A 1215 14.36 -13.59 5.52
N ALA A 1216 13.03 -13.69 5.41
CA ALA A 1216 12.27 -12.82 4.53
C ALA A 1216 12.43 -11.35 4.97
N PRO A 1217 12.81 -10.41 4.09
CA PRO A 1217 13.03 -9.02 4.48
C PRO A 1217 11.82 -8.35 5.14
N SER A 1218 10.61 -8.74 4.73
CA SER A 1218 9.33 -8.26 5.30
C SER A 1218 9.02 -8.79 6.70
N CYS A 1219 9.68 -9.87 7.11
CA CYS A 1219 9.48 -10.51 8.42
C CYS A 1219 10.58 -10.15 9.42
N ASN A 1220 11.74 -9.69 8.95
CA ASN A 1220 12.87 -9.34 9.81
C ASN A 1220 12.65 -7.99 10.51
N ILE A 1221 12.18 -8.04 11.76
CA ILE A 1221 11.89 -6.85 12.58
C ILE A 1221 13.13 -6.28 13.30
N SER A 1222 14.33 -6.66 12.85
CA SER A 1222 15.59 -6.06 13.31
C SER A 1222 16.02 -4.95 12.35
N SER A 1223 16.01 -3.71 12.84
CA SER A 1223 16.55 -2.56 12.09
C SER A 1223 18.09 -2.57 11.99
N ASN A 1224 18.77 -3.40 12.78
CA ASN A 1224 20.23 -3.55 12.73
C ASN A 1224 20.62 -4.52 11.59
N PRO A 1225 21.49 -4.12 10.63
CA PRO A 1225 21.97 -4.97 9.53
C PRO A 1225 22.99 -6.07 9.94
N GLY A 1226 23.37 -6.14 11.21
CA GLY A 1226 24.55 -6.86 11.68
C GLY A 1226 25.78 -5.94 11.68
N TRP A 1227 26.91 -6.42 12.21
CA TRP A 1227 28.19 -5.69 12.23
C TRP A 1227 28.19 -4.34 12.98
N GLU A 1228 27.26 -4.11 13.93
CA GLU A 1228 27.09 -2.80 14.60
C GLU A 1228 28.40 -2.16 15.11
N GLN A 1229 29.31 -2.97 15.66
CA GLN A 1229 30.56 -2.45 16.21
C GLN A 1229 31.56 -2.01 15.13
N ALA A 1230 31.60 -2.68 13.97
CA ALA A 1230 32.42 -2.25 12.83
C ALA A 1230 31.84 -1.00 12.15
N LEU A 1231 30.51 -0.88 12.12
CA LEU A 1231 29.81 0.24 11.48
C LEU A 1231 29.74 1.51 12.36
N LYS A 1232 29.97 1.39 13.67
CA LYS A 1232 30.04 2.53 14.60
C LYS A 1232 31.35 3.33 14.50
N GLN A 1233 32.40 2.77 13.90
CA GLN A 1233 33.73 3.40 13.86
C GLN A 1233 33.85 4.58 12.89
N TYR A 1234 32.83 4.78 12.05
CA TYR A 1234 32.81 5.80 11.00
C TYR A 1234 31.63 6.80 11.18
N ASN A 1235 31.04 6.88 12.39
CA ASN A 1235 30.11 7.95 12.79
C ASN A 1235 30.80 8.96 13.70
#